data_AF-A0A0G2FCW1-F1
#
_entry.id   AF-A0A0G2FCW1-F1
#
_cell.length_a   1.000
_cell.length_b   1.000
_cell.length_c   1.000
_cell.angle_alpha   90.00
_cell.angle_beta   90.00
_cell.angle_gamma   90.00
#
_symmetry.space_group_name_H-M   'P 1'
#
loop_
_entity.id
_entity.type
_entity.pdbx_description
1 polymer ?
#
loop_
_entity_poly.entity_id
_entity_poly.type
_entity_poly.pdbx_seq_one_letter_code
_entity_poly.pdbx_strand_id
1 'polypeptide(L)'
;MSTTTYPKLVVVVGATGNQGGSVARRFLREGPDRFRVRGLTRDPSSGPARELAALGAEVVRADLNDAGTLGAAFRGASVIFSATNYWEPFFPPGIEASRARAKALGLGGGVREYAGRLELAQGRNIADAAAATVGSLDANGFIASTLSHAGRCSGGRFEELYHFDAKAEVFPYYVREQHPALAAKMSCVQTGYFMTSHRILPDSYFVKMQDGSFEMRFCTDPGSLVPQIDPVADMGNFVYAVYQMSSWCGKEYMAEGTTCTWPEWIAAWSKATGSPAKYRQVSREVMVEACGDEDFGGEITDMYDYASNPGYDGGKTLLRAGDLQKEDTLTKAGLRNDTTRNVLKNVNNEDLPAAGAKTSAGIETTGIAVSSTMQASFGISSVISFYATTIYLPELDPYSIHDRLLIRELNSLRDWPKTSKTLGIKGAVQYSWSNIGFPHDPDLAVQDLEDRTDIDKDNLNIVALSQDVLNVKNRDAEDIADKGTLRTETDAGRTIELFRLNGRHVAKVVIEGVDARQKGVDYKKIKTAKVFERTVETEYQIKKPSLETEHRSGAENVKDDKTFAKMLELVKKCIKQNAFNPYYQAQRDEFAVANKLFRHLKDVDLVMILDSKGNVIMFQCSDAIRQLFNRTMEQAITTDMEVFSTQQAVPTPDMTRHGLHFAQWLVERPDLDFRLPNSDPRLAKSGVYHFGCRFPIGDPDGEGRGTKRGGPCPTKDMRQRLEGSCEHNFHKLRFGALGACTEAVSFFFELLEPEMFAEYVAIVDQVRNFNKFAHFETRKSQEPFAMRALLVNLMTNEHKDHGDWQGGLAGLTVSGSFEGGDLLLRDLGIQIECRPGSVQLLRGRELRHSITRYSGRRFVVVHTNHEAVRRWARRQLGLAITDIGTTPVDSCLEKNQEDFVPEDSYVESSKELFPER
;
A
#
# COMPACT_ATOMS: atom_id res chain seq x y z
N MET A 1 -29.85 5.20 -30.86
CA MET A 1 -29.54 6.55 -30.35
C MET A 1 -28.53 6.38 -29.23
N SER A 2 -27.48 7.20 -29.15
CA SER A 2 -26.56 7.14 -28.00
C SER A 2 -27.17 7.89 -26.83
N THR A 3 -27.51 7.18 -25.74
CA THR A 3 -27.95 7.79 -24.49
C THR A 3 -26.72 8.18 -23.68
N THR A 4 -26.34 9.45 -23.70
CA THR A 4 -25.33 10.00 -22.78
C THR A 4 -25.87 9.98 -21.35
N THR A 5 -25.60 8.87 -20.65
CA THR A 5 -25.89 8.72 -19.22
C THR A 5 -24.94 9.61 -18.43
N TYR A 6 -25.46 10.69 -17.86
CA TYR A 6 -24.74 11.50 -16.89
C TYR A 6 -24.39 10.67 -15.65
N PRO A 7 -23.22 10.91 -15.01
CA PRO A 7 -22.79 10.15 -13.84
C PRO A 7 -23.76 10.35 -12.66
N LYS A 8 -24.04 9.26 -11.96
CA LYS A 8 -25.00 9.23 -10.84
C LYS A 8 -24.47 10.02 -9.64
N LEU A 9 -25.32 10.81 -8.99
CA LEU A 9 -24.91 11.58 -7.81
C LEU A 9 -25.16 10.78 -6.52
N VAL A 10 -24.09 10.52 -5.78
CA VAL A 10 -24.10 9.88 -4.47
C VAL A 10 -23.92 10.95 -3.41
N VAL A 11 -24.91 11.17 -2.56
CA VAL A 11 -24.81 12.12 -1.43
C VAL A 11 -24.60 11.35 -0.14
N VAL A 12 -23.59 11.74 0.64
CA VAL A 12 -23.16 11.02 1.83
C VAL A 12 -23.28 11.92 3.06
N VAL A 13 -24.24 11.62 3.93
CA VAL A 13 -24.36 12.28 5.24
C VAL A 13 -23.33 11.68 6.20
N GLY A 14 -22.70 12.53 7.03
CA GLY A 14 -21.66 12.09 7.95
C GLY A 14 -20.37 11.66 7.24
N ALA A 15 -20.08 12.23 6.07
CA ALA A 15 -18.97 11.82 5.20
C ALA A 15 -17.60 11.89 5.90
N THR A 16 -17.41 12.80 6.85
CA THR A 16 -16.16 12.93 7.63
C THR A 16 -16.03 11.95 8.80
N GLY A 17 -17.04 11.11 9.07
CA GLY A 17 -17.00 10.07 10.11
C GLY A 17 -16.68 8.67 9.55
N ASN A 18 -16.48 7.68 10.44
CA ASN A 18 -16.02 6.33 10.08
C ASN A 18 -16.84 5.68 8.95
N GLN A 19 -18.16 5.54 9.17
CA GLN A 19 -19.07 4.92 8.20
C GLN A 19 -19.16 5.73 6.90
N GLY A 20 -19.55 7.01 6.98
CA GLY A 20 -19.76 7.87 5.81
C GLY A 20 -18.49 8.05 4.98
N GLY A 21 -17.33 8.15 5.62
CA GLY A 21 -16.04 8.22 4.94
C GLY A 21 -15.71 6.93 4.19
N SER A 22 -16.05 5.76 4.75
CA SER A 22 -15.92 4.48 4.06
C SER A 22 -16.82 4.42 2.82
N VAL A 23 -18.08 4.83 2.95
CA VAL A 23 -19.05 4.90 1.83
C VAL A 23 -18.60 5.88 0.75
N ALA A 24 -18.21 7.11 1.12
CA ALA A 24 -17.74 8.12 0.17
C ALA A 24 -16.51 7.63 -0.61
N ARG A 25 -15.50 7.06 0.08
CA ARG A 25 -14.33 6.46 -0.57
C ARG A 25 -14.71 5.30 -1.49
N ARG A 26 -15.64 4.43 -1.09
CA ARG A 26 -16.02 3.27 -1.92
C ARG A 26 -16.78 3.67 -3.19
N PHE A 27 -17.65 4.66 -3.15
CA PHE A 27 -18.31 5.15 -4.37
C PHE A 27 -17.36 5.98 -5.27
N LEU A 28 -16.34 6.66 -4.72
CA LEU A 28 -15.31 7.34 -5.53
C LEU A 28 -14.46 6.36 -6.36
N ARG A 29 -14.16 5.15 -5.84
CA ARG A 29 -13.36 4.12 -6.57
C ARG A 29 -13.99 3.66 -7.88
N GLU A 30 -15.30 3.82 -8.05
CA GLU A 30 -16.03 3.45 -9.26
C GLU A 30 -15.85 4.43 -10.43
N GLY A 31 -15.14 5.54 -10.21
CA GLY A 31 -14.80 6.52 -11.23
C GLY A 31 -15.87 7.61 -11.45
N PRO A 32 -15.44 8.82 -11.86
CA PRO A 32 -16.30 9.99 -11.98
C PRO A 32 -17.38 9.85 -13.07
N ASP A 33 -17.15 8.98 -14.06
CA ASP A 33 -18.09 8.67 -15.15
C ASP A 33 -19.26 7.78 -14.71
N ARG A 34 -19.07 6.98 -13.64
CA ARG A 34 -20.13 6.17 -13.04
C ARG A 34 -20.81 6.91 -11.89
N PHE A 35 -20.03 7.48 -10.97
CA PHE A 35 -20.54 8.19 -9.80
C PHE A 35 -19.79 9.49 -9.50
N ARG A 36 -20.54 10.56 -9.27
CA ARG A 36 -20.07 11.75 -8.55
C ARG A 36 -20.43 11.61 -7.08
N VAL A 37 -19.50 11.86 -6.17
CA VAL A 37 -19.75 11.80 -4.72
C VAL A 37 -19.80 13.20 -4.12
N ARG A 38 -20.88 13.52 -3.39
CA ARG A 38 -21.04 14.74 -2.59
C ARG A 38 -21.01 14.39 -1.11
N GLY A 39 -19.96 14.83 -0.41
CA GLY A 39 -19.79 14.58 1.03
C GLY A 39 -20.34 15.72 1.87
N LEU A 40 -21.22 15.43 2.84
CA LEU A 40 -21.80 16.45 3.70
C LEU A 40 -21.11 16.54 5.05
N THR A 41 -20.79 17.76 5.46
CA THR A 41 -20.15 18.11 6.74
C THR A 41 -20.61 19.49 7.20
N ARG A 42 -20.53 19.79 8.50
CA ARG A 42 -20.76 21.15 9.03
C ARG A 42 -19.56 22.07 8.83
N ASP A 43 -18.37 21.48 8.69
CA ASP A 43 -17.10 22.15 8.44
C ASP A 43 -16.35 21.50 7.25
N PRO A 44 -16.44 22.10 6.05
CA PRO A 44 -15.66 21.71 4.87
C PRO A 44 -14.15 21.99 4.99
N SER A 45 -13.69 22.76 5.98
CA SER A 45 -12.28 23.07 6.17
C SER A 45 -11.53 22.04 7.02
N SER A 46 -12.24 21.17 7.75
CA SER A 46 -11.68 20.10 8.58
C SER A 46 -10.76 19.14 7.81
N GLY A 47 -9.82 18.49 8.51
CA GLY A 47 -8.86 17.53 7.92
C GLY A 47 -9.52 16.47 7.02
N PRO A 48 -10.45 15.65 7.57
CA PRO A 48 -11.16 14.63 6.79
C PRO A 48 -11.99 15.19 5.63
N ALA A 49 -12.48 16.43 5.72
CA ALA A 49 -13.17 17.09 4.60
C ALA A 49 -12.19 17.43 3.46
N ARG A 50 -11.01 17.96 3.79
CA ARG A 50 -9.95 18.24 2.80
C ARG A 50 -9.39 16.96 2.17
N GLU A 51 -9.27 15.88 2.94
CA GLU A 51 -8.88 14.55 2.44
C GLU A 51 -9.89 14.01 1.42
N LEU A 52 -11.19 14.06 1.73
CA LEU A 52 -12.24 13.62 0.79
C LEU A 52 -12.30 14.50 -0.47
N ALA A 53 -12.12 15.82 -0.34
CA ALA A 53 -12.02 16.72 -1.48
C ALA A 53 -10.80 16.40 -2.37
N ALA A 54 -9.64 16.07 -1.76
CA ALA A 54 -8.44 15.65 -2.48
C ALA A 54 -8.59 14.29 -3.20
N LEU A 55 -9.54 13.46 -2.77
CA LEU A 55 -9.96 12.22 -3.45
C LEU A 55 -11.07 12.44 -4.51
N GLY A 56 -11.51 13.68 -4.74
CA GLY A 56 -12.49 14.04 -5.77
C GLY A 56 -13.95 14.16 -5.29
N ALA A 57 -14.21 14.15 -3.98
CA ALA A 57 -15.56 14.41 -3.47
C ALA A 57 -15.93 15.91 -3.55
N GLU A 58 -17.17 16.20 -3.96
CA GLU A 58 -17.80 17.50 -3.84
C GLU A 58 -18.21 17.73 -2.38
N VAL A 59 -17.32 18.31 -1.55
CA VAL A 59 -17.60 18.52 -0.12
C VAL A 59 -18.44 19.77 0.11
N VAL A 60 -19.63 19.60 0.69
CA VAL A 60 -20.65 20.64 0.84
C VAL A 60 -20.98 20.86 2.31
N ARG A 61 -21.12 22.15 2.70
CA ARG A 61 -21.57 22.51 4.04
C ARG A 61 -23.07 22.22 4.20
N ALA A 62 -23.41 21.37 5.16
CA ALA A 62 -24.78 21.13 5.58
C ALA A 62 -24.82 20.88 7.10
N ASP A 63 -25.94 21.22 7.73
CA ASP A 63 -26.17 20.98 9.16
C ASP A 63 -27.51 20.23 9.32
N LEU A 64 -27.49 19.11 10.04
CA LEU A 64 -28.68 18.28 10.22
C LEU A 64 -29.77 18.98 11.06
N ASN A 65 -29.39 20.04 11.78
CA ASN A 65 -30.29 20.89 12.55
C ASN A 65 -30.92 22.01 11.72
N ASP A 66 -30.45 22.24 10.48
CA ASP A 66 -31.01 23.18 9.50
C ASP A 66 -31.42 22.44 8.22
N ALA A 67 -32.68 22.00 8.20
CA ALA A 67 -33.29 21.30 7.06
C ALA A 67 -33.20 22.09 5.73
N GLY A 68 -33.08 23.42 5.77
CA GLY A 68 -32.87 24.25 4.59
C GLY A 68 -31.56 23.93 3.85
N THR A 69 -30.52 23.52 4.59
CA THR A 69 -29.25 23.08 3.98
C THR A 69 -29.37 21.74 3.26
N LEU A 70 -30.20 20.81 3.77
CA LEU A 70 -30.33 19.45 3.24
C LEU A 70 -31.05 19.42 1.89
N GLY A 71 -32.13 20.19 1.72
CA GLY A 71 -32.86 20.27 0.45
C GLY A 71 -32.03 20.82 -0.72
N ALA A 72 -31.01 21.65 -0.44
CA ALA A 72 -30.02 22.05 -1.43
C ALA A 72 -28.98 20.94 -1.68
N ALA A 73 -28.45 20.34 -0.61
CA ALA A 73 -27.42 19.31 -0.66
C ALA A 73 -27.87 18.00 -1.35
N PHE A 74 -29.13 17.59 -1.20
CA PHE A 74 -29.66 16.36 -1.79
C PHE A 74 -30.11 16.53 -3.26
N ARG A 75 -30.16 17.75 -3.78
CA ARG A 75 -30.69 18.04 -5.12
C ARG A 75 -29.95 17.25 -6.21
N GLY A 76 -30.71 16.43 -6.93
CA GLY A 76 -30.23 15.59 -8.03
C GLY A 76 -29.60 14.27 -7.60
N ALA A 77 -29.68 13.89 -6.32
CA ALA A 77 -29.16 12.61 -5.84
C ALA A 77 -29.81 11.42 -6.56
N SER A 78 -28.97 10.49 -7.01
CA SER A 78 -29.35 9.14 -7.45
C SER A 78 -29.23 8.15 -6.28
N VAL A 79 -28.24 8.38 -5.41
CA VAL A 79 -28.00 7.59 -4.20
C VAL A 79 -27.83 8.54 -3.01
N ILE A 80 -28.40 8.20 -1.85
CA ILE A 80 -28.17 8.86 -0.57
C ILE A 80 -27.78 7.80 0.44
N PHE A 81 -26.63 7.98 1.11
CA PHE A 81 -26.30 7.26 2.35
C PHE A 81 -26.47 8.20 3.53
N SER A 82 -27.19 7.77 4.58
CA SER A 82 -27.38 8.57 5.79
C SER A 82 -26.91 7.87 7.06
N ALA A 83 -26.04 8.55 7.80
CA ALA A 83 -25.67 8.21 9.18
C ALA A 83 -25.72 9.46 10.08
N THR A 84 -26.18 9.28 11.32
CA THR A 84 -26.36 10.32 12.35
C THR A 84 -25.58 9.96 13.62
N ASN A 85 -25.23 10.95 14.45
CA ASN A 85 -24.35 10.75 15.61
C ASN A 85 -24.99 11.19 16.95
N TYR A 86 -25.77 10.30 17.53
CA TYR A 86 -26.27 10.36 18.92
C TYR A 86 -25.23 10.77 19.97
N TRP A 87 -23.97 10.38 19.83
CA TRP A 87 -22.97 10.54 20.91
C TRP A 87 -22.38 11.95 21.02
N GLU A 88 -22.60 12.83 20.04
CA GLU A 88 -22.04 14.19 20.06
C GLU A 88 -22.42 15.05 21.29
N PRO A 89 -23.68 15.07 21.77
CA PRO A 89 -24.09 15.81 22.97
C PRO A 89 -23.36 15.40 24.25
N PHE A 90 -22.75 14.21 24.30
CA PHE A 90 -22.06 13.69 25.49
C PHE A 90 -20.60 14.13 25.62
N PHE A 91 -19.98 14.60 24.53
CA PHE A 91 -18.55 14.92 24.53
C PHE A 91 -18.29 16.44 24.62
N PRO A 92 -17.17 16.89 25.21
CA PRO A 92 -16.81 18.31 25.26
C PRO A 92 -16.64 18.92 23.85
N PRO A 93 -17.06 20.18 23.62
CA PRO A 93 -17.67 21.11 24.57
C PRO A 93 -19.20 20.95 24.76
N GLY A 94 -19.82 19.94 24.15
CA GLY A 94 -21.27 19.77 24.06
C GLY A 94 -21.98 19.39 25.37
N ILE A 95 -21.31 18.66 26.28
CA ILE A 95 -21.95 18.06 27.47
C ILE A 95 -22.70 19.06 28.37
N GLU A 96 -22.06 20.15 28.81
CA GLU A 96 -22.70 21.12 29.70
C GLU A 96 -23.86 21.87 29.02
N ALA A 97 -23.72 22.20 27.73
CA ALA A 97 -24.79 22.79 26.95
C ALA A 97 -25.97 21.82 26.78
N SER A 98 -25.70 20.52 26.67
CA SER A 98 -26.72 19.46 26.52
C SER A 98 -27.44 19.19 27.84
N ARG A 99 -26.71 19.11 28.97
CA ARG A 99 -27.28 19.06 30.34
C ARG A 99 -28.19 20.26 30.60
N ALA A 100 -27.74 21.47 30.27
CA ALA A 100 -28.53 22.68 30.41
C ALA A 100 -29.81 22.68 29.56
N ARG A 101 -29.75 22.17 28.31
CA ARG A 101 -30.92 22.04 27.42
C ARG A 101 -31.90 20.97 27.88
N ALA A 102 -31.42 19.80 28.29
CA ALA A 102 -32.25 18.74 28.87
C ALA A 102 -33.06 19.26 30.06
N LYS A 103 -32.39 19.95 31.00
CA LYS A 103 -33.01 20.58 32.16
C LYS A 103 -34.00 21.68 31.78
N ALA A 104 -33.68 22.52 30.80
CA ALA A 104 -34.57 23.60 30.34
C ALA A 104 -35.82 23.08 29.61
N LEU A 105 -35.72 21.89 29.00
CA LEU A 105 -36.84 21.19 28.34
C LEU A 105 -37.63 20.28 29.29
N GLY A 106 -37.21 20.14 30.55
CA GLY A 106 -37.86 19.27 31.55
C GLY A 106 -37.75 17.77 31.24
N LEU A 107 -36.68 17.35 30.56
CA LEU A 107 -36.48 15.96 30.15
C LEU A 107 -36.13 15.07 31.35
N GLY A 108 -36.77 13.91 31.43
CA GLY A 108 -36.59 12.95 32.52
C GLY A 108 -35.32 12.11 32.32
N GLY A 109 -35.09 11.65 31.08
CA GLY A 109 -33.91 10.87 30.71
C GLY A 109 -32.67 11.73 30.41
N GLY A 110 -32.53 12.89 31.05
CA GLY A 110 -31.30 13.70 31.03
C GLY A 110 -30.75 14.03 29.64
N VAL A 111 -29.43 13.93 29.49
CA VAL A 111 -28.71 14.11 28.21
C VAL A 111 -29.08 13.02 27.21
N ARG A 112 -29.44 11.81 27.66
CA ARG A 112 -29.82 10.70 26.78
C ARG A 112 -31.08 11.01 25.98
N GLU A 113 -32.12 11.44 26.67
CA GLU A 113 -33.39 11.84 26.06
C GLU A 113 -33.21 13.08 25.18
N TYR A 114 -32.35 14.03 25.58
CA TYR A 114 -32.00 15.19 24.74
C TYR A 114 -31.30 14.76 23.43
N ALA A 115 -30.31 13.88 23.52
CA ALA A 115 -29.56 13.35 22.38
C ALA A 115 -30.46 12.52 21.45
N GLY A 116 -31.34 11.70 22.01
CA GLY A 116 -32.34 10.93 21.27
C GLY A 116 -33.32 11.82 20.52
N ARG A 117 -33.90 12.82 21.19
CA ARG A 117 -34.79 13.81 20.57
C ARG A 117 -34.07 14.63 19.48
N LEU A 118 -32.80 14.95 19.68
CA LEU A 118 -31.97 15.65 18.70
C LEU A 118 -31.71 14.79 17.45
N GLU A 119 -31.27 13.55 17.64
CA GLU A 119 -31.02 12.62 16.54
C GLU A 119 -32.31 12.25 15.77
N LEU A 120 -33.43 12.07 16.48
CA LEU A 120 -34.76 11.87 15.89
C LEU A 120 -35.15 13.04 14.98
N ALA A 121 -34.92 14.28 15.41
CA ALA A 121 -35.17 15.46 14.59
C ALA A 121 -34.23 15.54 13.37
N GLN A 122 -32.94 15.25 13.55
CA GLN A 122 -31.95 15.21 12.47
C GLN A 122 -32.28 14.14 11.42
N GLY A 123 -32.70 12.95 11.85
CA GLY A 123 -33.14 11.88 10.97
C GLY A 123 -34.42 12.22 10.21
N ARG A 124 -35.40 12.87 10.86
CA ARG A 124 -36.60 13.40 10.17
C ARG A 124 -36.23 14.44 9.11
N ASN A 125 -35.36 15.40 9.44
CA ASN A 125 -34.86 16.38 8.47
C ASN A 125 -34.17 15.72 7.25
N ILE A 126 -33.44 14.63 7.46
CA ILE A 126 -32.86 13.81 6.37
C ILE A 126 -33.96 13.11 5.56
N ALA A 127 -34.94 12.48 6.21
CA ALA A 127 -36.05 11.79 5.57
C ALA A 127 -36.88 12.74 4.69
N ASP A 128 -37.26 13.90 5.22
CA ASP A 128 -38.04 14.92 4.51
C ASP A 128 -37.27 15.46 3.29
N ALA A 129 -35.98 15.75 3.46
CA ALA A 129 -35.13 16.20 2.37
C ALA A 129 -34.92 15.13 1.28
N ALA A 130 -34.81 13.85 1.66
CA ALA A 130 -34.68 12.74 0.71
C ALA A 130 -36.00 12.43 -0.01
N ALA A 131 -37.14 12.59 0.67
CA ALA A 131 -38.46 12.47 0.07
C ALA A 131 -38.69 13.55 -1.00
N ALA A 132 -38.24 14.78 -0.74
CA ALA A 132 -38.26 15.87 -1.72
C ALA A 132 -37.40 15.60 -2.98
N THR A 133 -36.49 14.62 -2.96
CA THR A 133 -35.66 14.21 -4.12
C THR A 133 -35.96 12.79 -4.62
N VAL A 134 -37.03 12.14 -4.12
CA VAL A 134 -37.38 10.74 -4.43
C VAL A 134 -37.52 10.44 -5.94
N GLY A 135 -37.84 11.46 -6.74
CA GLY A 135 -37.91 11.36 -8.20
C GLY A 135 -36.57 11.07 -8.90
N SER A 136 -35.43 11.52 -8.34
CA SER A 136 -34.10 11.27 -8.93
C SER A 136 -33.37 10.04 -8.35
N LEU A 137 -33.83 9.52 -7.21
CA LEU A 137 -33.24 8.34 -6.57
C LEU A 137 -33.42 7.06 -7.40
N ASP A 138 -32.42 6.18 -7.34
CA ASP A 138 -32.47 4.82 -7.87
C ASP A 138 -33.48 3.93 -7.12
N ALA A 139 -33.77 2.75 -7.68
CA ALA A 139 -34.71 1.78 -7.10
C ALA A 139 -34.34 1.31 -5.68
N ASN A 140 -33.05 1.29 -5.32
CA ASN A 140 -32.57 1.16 -3.94
C ASN A 140 -31.65 2.34 -3.56
N GLY A 141 -32.08 3.54 -3.94
CA GLY A 141 -31.28 4.77 -3.90
C GLY A 141 -31.14 5.40 -2.51
N PHE A 142 -31.82 4.92 -1.47
CA PHE A 142 -31.66 5.47 -0.11
C PHE A 142 -31.21 4.38 0.87
N ILE A 143 -30.04 4.55 1.47
CA ILE A 143 -29.47 3.58 2.42
C ILE A 143 -29.25 4.27 3.76
N ALA A 144 -30.09 3.94 4.72
CA ALA A 144 -30.04 4.51 6.07
C ALA A 144 -29.28 3.59 7.02
N SER A 145 -28.19 4.09 7.61
CA SER A 145 -27.64 3.48 8.83
C SER A 145 -28.63 3.70 9.96
N THR A 146 -29.07 2.62 10.57
CA THR A 146 -30.05 2.61 11.66
C THR A 146 -29.69 1.52 12.68
N LEU A 147 -30.56 1.26 13.65
CA LEU A 147 -30.46 0.14 14.59
C LEU A 147 -31.84 -0.52 14.75
N SER A 148 -31.94 -1.54 15.59
CA SER A 148 -33.24 -2.07 16.02
C SER A 148 -33.93 -1.07 16.96
N HIS A 149 -35.26 -1.15 17.13
CA HIS A 149 -35.97 -0.35 18.14
C HIS A 149 -36.03 -1.18 19.42
N ALA A 150 -35.17 -0.86 20.38
CA ALA A 150 -35.00 -1.54 21.65
C ALA A 150 -36.30 -1.66 22.45
N GLY A 151 -37.05 -0.58 22.64
CA GLY A 151 -38.34 -0.63 23.34
C GLY A 151 -39.31 -1.64 22.72
N ARG A 152 -39.47 -1.62 21.39
CA ARG A 152 -40.35 -2.54 20.66
C ARG A 152 -39.83 -3.98 20.63
N CYS A 153 -38.53 -4.19 20.38
CA CYS A 153 -37.95 -5.53 20.25
C CYS A 153 -37.80 -6.24 21.61
N SER A 154 -37.68 -5.49 22.70
CA SER A 154 -37.57 -6.03 24.07
C SER A 154 -38.90 -6.11 24.83
N GLY A 155 -40.02 -5.71 24.22
CA GLY A 155 -41.33 -5.73 24.85
C GLY A 155 -41.51 -4.73 25.99
N GLY A 156 -40.86 -3.56 25.92
CA GLY A 156 -40.90 -2.53 26.97
C GLY A 156 -39.85 -2.69 28.08
N ARG A 157 -38.88 -3.61 27.94
CA ARG A 157 -37.79 -3.76 28.92
C ARG A 157 -36.77 -2.59 28.86
N PHE A 158 -36.52 -2.06 27.68
CA PHE A 158 -35.58 -0.94 27.45
C PHE A 158 -36.30 0.24 26.81
N GLU A 159 -36.91 1.09 27.62
CA GLU A 159 -37.62 2.31 27.15
C GLU A 159 -36.69 3.53 26.97
N GLU A 160 -35.43 3.43 27.43
CA GLU A 160 -34.45 4.53 27.43
C GLU A 160 -33.21 4.29 26.54
N LEU A 161 -33.18 3.25 25.70
CA LEU A 161 -32.02 3.01 24.82
C LEU A 161 -32.10 3.92 23.58
N TYR A 162 -31.99 5.22 23.82
CA TYR A 162 -32.36 6.27 22.87
C TYR A 162 -31.53 6.27 21.59
N HIS A 163 -30.27 5.81 21.58
CA HIS A 163 -29.47 5.76 20.35
C HIS A 163 -29.86 4.61 19.40
N PHE A 164 -30.59 3.61 19.90
CA PHE A 164 -31.27 2.62 19.08
C PHE A 164 -32.60 3.19 18.59
N ASP A 165 -33.43 3.64 19.53
CA ASP A 165 -34.82 4.02 19.27
C ASP A 165 -34.95 5.25 18.38
N ALA A 166 -34.15 6.30 18.60
CA ALA A 166 -34.19 7.51 17.76
C ALA A 166 -33.85 7.23 16.29
N LYS A 167 -32.95 6.28 16.02
CA LYS A 167 -32.61 5.84 14.65
C LYS A 167 -33.75 5.03 14.04
N ALA A 168 -34.22 4.02 14.78
CA ALA A 168 -35.23 3.08 14.30
C ALA A 168 -36.59 3.78 14.05
N GLU A 169 -36.94 4.74 14.91
CA GLU A 169 -38.18 5.53 14.79
C GLU A 169 -38.21 6.40 13.53
N VAL A 170 -37.05 6.81 13.00
CA VAL A 170 -36.97 7.42 11.67
C VAL A 170 -36.90 6.33 10.58
N PHE A 171 -35.91 5.46 10.70
CA PHE A 171 -35.52 4.47 9.72
C PHE A 171 -35.73 3.06 10.30
N PRO A 172 -36.91 2.43 10.10
CA PRO A 172 -37.82 2.69 8.98
C PRO A 172 -39.16 3.36 9.31
N TYR A 173 -39.55 3.57 10.57
CA TYR A 173 -40.96 3.80 10.91
C TYR A 173 -41.53 5.11 10.34
N TYR A 174 -40.93 6.27 10.64
CA TYR A 174 -41.34 7.58 10.10
C TYR A 174 -41.34 7.61 8.58
N VAL A 175 -40.31 7.03 7.93
CA VAL A 175 -40.23 6.99 6.47
C VAL A 175 -41.33 6.12 5.86
N ARG A 176 -41.66 4.97 6.46
CA ARG A 176 -42.76 4.10 6.00
C ARG A 176 -44.14 4.76 6.17
N GLU A 177 -44.33 5.57 7.20
CA GLU A 177 -45.60 6.27 7.48
C GLU A 177 -45.79 7.53 6.63
N GLN A 178 -44.84 8.47 6.71
CA GLN A 178 -44.96 9.81 6.13
C GLN A 178 -44.51 9.87 4.67
N HIS A 179 -43.54 9.05 4.28
CA HIS A 179 -42.88 9.09 2.98
C HIS A 179 -42.86 7.74 2.26
N PRO A 180 -44.01 7.08 2.02
CA PRO A 180 -44.07 5.72 1.47
C PRO A 180 -43.37 5.57 0.11
N ALA A 181 -43.32 6.63 -0.70
CA ALA A 181 -42.57 6.66 -1.95
C ALA A 181 -41.04 6.61 -1.76
N LEU A 182 -40.52 7.20 -0.67
CA LEU A 182 -39.12 7.08 -0.26
C LEU A 182 -38.85 5.71 0.38
N ALA A 183 -39.79 5.22 1.19
CA ALA A 183 -39.72 3.88 1.80
C ALA A 183 -39.58 2.77 0.75
N ALA A 184 -40.27 2.91 -0.39
CA ALA A 184 -40.16 2.02 -1.54
C ALA A 184 -38.82 2.07 -2.30
N LYS A 185 -37.92 2.99 -1.92
CA LYS A 185 -36.54 3.12 -2.43
C LYS A 185 -35.47 3.00 -1.33
N MET A 186 -35.87 2.60 -0.12
CA MET A 186 -35.03 2.59 1.07
C MET A 186 -34.58 1.19 1.49
N SER A 187 -33.30 1.06 1.87
CA SER A 187 -32.78 -0.08 2.64
C SER A 187 -32.26 0.39 4.00
N CYS A 188 -32.50 -0.41 5.04
CA CYS A 188 -32.05 -0.12 6.40
C CYS A 188 -30.87 -1.02 6.79
N VAL A 189 -29.74 -0.42 7.15
CA VAL A 189 -28.51 -1.13 7.53
C VAL A 189 -28.24 -0.89 9.02
N GLN A 190 -28.32 -1.96 9.81
CA GLN A 190 -27.74 -1.97 11.16
C GLN A 190 -26.24 -2.24 11.06
N THR A 191 -25.46 -1.74 12.03
CA THR A 191 -24.00 -1.93 12.07
C THR A 191 -23.59 -2.61 13.36
N GLY A 192 -22.72 -3.61 13.29
CA GLY A 192 -22.14 -4.21 14.49
C GLY A 192 -21.30 -3.25 15.34
N TYR A 193 -20.88 -3.71 16.51
CA TYR A 193 -19.92 -3.00 17.36
C TYR A 193 -18.64 -2.68 16.56
N PHE A 194 -18.21 -1.43 16.61
CA PHE A 194 -16.94 -1.06 16.00
C PHE A 194 -15.79 -1.71 16.79
N MET A 195 -14.91 -2.44 16.12
CA MET A 195 -13.78 -3.11 16.79
C MET A 195 -12.84 -2.14 17.53
N THR A 196 -12.88 -0.85 17.19
CA THR A 196 -12.15 0.24 17.86
C THR A 196 -12.83 0.80 19.11
N SER A 197 -14.08 0.44 19.43
CA SER A 197 -14.85 1.06 20.54
C SER A 197 -14.20 0.87 21.91
N HIS A 198 -13.38 -0.15 22.11
CA HIS A 198 -12.57 -0.36 23.32
C HIS A 198 -11.65 0.83 23.67
N ARG A 199 -11.41 1.75 22.73
CA ARG A 199 -10.60 2.96 22.89
C ARG A 199 -11.38 4.20 23.35
N ILE A 200 -12.71 4.13 23.45
CA ILE A 200 -13.56 5.29 23.76
C ILE A 200 -13.48 5.63 25.26
N LEU A 201 -13.50 4.62 26.13
CA LEU A 201 -13.20 4.75 27.57
C LEU A 201 -12.25 3.62 28.02
N PRO A 202 -10.93 3.75 27.79
CA PRO A 202 -9.97 2.67 28.07
C PRO A 202 -9.91 2.30 29.56
N ASP A 203 -10.05 3.27 30.46
CA ASP A 203 -9.92 3.06 31.91
C ASP A 203 -11.26 2.70 32.62
N SER A 204 -12.39 2.66 31.90
CA SER A 204 -13.72 2.36 32.46
C SER A 204 -14.10 0.88 32.37
N TYR A 205 -14.30 0.39 31.15
CA TYR A 205 -14.81 -0.96 30.88
C TYR A 205 -13.79 -1.88 30.21
N PHE A 206 -12.55 -1.41 29.98
CA PHE A 206 -11.45 -2.20 29.41
C PHE A 206 -10.16 -2.05 30.24
N VAL A 207 -10.31 -2.19 31.55
CA VAL A 207 -9.37 -1.70 32.55
C VAL A 207 -8.08 -2.50 32.58
N LYS A 208 -6.93 -1.81 32.60
CA LYS A 208 -5.63 -2.41 32.92
C LYS A 208 -5.50 -2.64 34.42
N MET A 209 -5.23 -3.88 34.80
CA MET A 209 -5.11 -4.35 36.17
C MET A 209 -3.70 -4.11 36.74
N GLN A 210 -3.54 -4.18 38.07
CA GLN A 210 -2.27 -3.96 38.76
C GLN A 210 -1.17 -4.99 38.40
N ASP A 211 -1.57 -6.19 37.96
CA ASP A 211 -0.67 -7.25 37.47
C ASP A 211 -0.27 -7.07 35.98
N GLY A 212 -0.75 -6.00 35.33
CA GLY A 212 -0.52 -5.72 33.92
C GLY A 212 -1.48 -6.39 32.94
N SER A 213 -2.37 -7.27 33.42
CA SER A 213 -3.45 -7.86 32.61
C SER A 213 -4.56 -6.85 32.31
N PHE A 214 -5.50 -7.20 31.43
CA PHE A 214 -6.68 -6.39 31.11
C PHE A 214 -7.98 -7.12 31.46
N GLU A 215 -8.96 -6.40 32.01
CA GLU A 215 -10.29 -6.94 32.32
C GLU A 215 -11.37 -6.13 31.59
N MET A 216 -12.01 -6.77 30.61
CA MET A 216 -13.13 -6.19 29.87
C MET A 216 -14.44 -6.47 30.61
N ARG A 217 -15.22 -5.43 30.88
CA ARG A 217 -16.36 -5.43 31.81
C ARG A 217 -17.62 -4.87 31.15
N PHE A 218 -18.51 -5.75 30.72
CA PHE A 218 -19.85 -5.36 30.24
C PHE A 218 -20.93 -6.13 31.01
N CYS A 219 -22.17 -5.65 30.96
CA CYS A 219 -23.33 -6.39 31.46
C CYS A 219 -23.79 -7.52 30.51
N THR A 220 -23.32 -7.54 29.26
CA THR A 220 -23.64 -8.57 28.26
C THR A 220 -23.43 -9.98 28.79
N ASP A 221 -24.37 -10.89 28.56
CA ASP A 221 -24.19 -12.31 28.85
C ASP A 221 -22.99 -12.89 28.08
N PRO A 222 -22.09 -13.64 28.73
CA PRO A 222 -20.85 -14.15 28.11
C PRO A 222 -21.08 -15.19 27.00
N GLY A 223 -22.27 -15.80 26.90
CA GLY A 223 -22.68 -16.69 25.82
C GLY A 223 -23.37 -15.99 24.64
N SER A 224 -23.71 -14.70 24.77
CA SER A 224 -24.41 -13.96 23.71
C SER A 224 -23.47 -13.56 22.57
N LEU A 225 -23.92 -13.83 21.34
CA LEU A 225 -23.21 -13.48 20.11
C LEU A 225 -23.46 -12.03 19.75
N VAL A 226 -22.39 -11.24 19.61
CA VAL A 226 -22.43 -9.84 19.21
C VAL A 226 -21.81 -9.64 17.81
N PRO A 227 -22.44 -8.86 16.93
CA PRO A 227 -21.88 -8.49 15.63
C PRO A 227 -20.75 -7.47 15.79
N GLN A 228 -19.67 -7.60 15.01
CA GLN A 228 -18.47 -6.78 15.07
C GLN A 228 -18.07 -6.32 13.65
N ILE A 229 -17.59 -5.08 13.51
CA ILE A 229 -17.22 -4.49 12.20
C ILE A 229 -16.00 -3.57 12.32
N ASP A 230 -15.17 -3.47 11.26
CA ASP A 230 -14.36 -2.27 11.03
C ASP A 230 -15.17 -1.29 10.15
N PRO A 231 -15.76 -0.23 10.73
CA PRO A 231 -16.60 0.69 9.97
C PRO A 231 -15.84 1.54 8.94
N VAL A 232 -14.51 1.61 9.03
CA VAL A 232 -13.65 2.37 8.11
C VAL A 232 -13.33 1.52 6.88
N ALA A 233 -13.07 0.22 7.07
CA ALA A 233 -12.79 -0.75 6.01
C ALA A 233 -14.05 -1.33 5.34
N ASP A 234 -15.00 -1.83 6.14
CA ASP A 234 -16.06 -2.72 5.65
C ASP A 234 -17.33 -1.98 5.18
N MET A 235 -17.71 -0.88 5.87
CA MET A 235 -19.03 -0.26 5.72
C MET A 235 -19.31 0.23 4.30
N GLY A 236 -18.32 0.82 3.63
CA GLY A 236 -18.45 1.27 2.25
C GLY A 236 -18.74 0.14 1.27
N ASN A 237 -18.06 -0.99 1.42
CA ASN A 237 -18.27 -2.18 0.60
C ASN A 237 -19.67 -2.77 0.83
N PHE A 238 -20.10 -2.86 2.09
CA PHE A 238 -21.42 -3.39 2.44
C PHE A 238 -22.56 -2.52 1.89
N VAL A 239 -22.49 -1.19 2.09
CA VAL A 239 -23.47 -0.23 1.55
C VAL A 239 -23.49 -0.25 0.02
N TYR A 240 -22.33 -0.38 -0.63
CA TYR A 240 -22.26 -0.49 -2.09
C TYR A 240 -22.92 -1.78 -2.60
N ALA A 241 -22.73 -2.91 -1.92
CA ALA A 241 -23.39 -4.17 -2.25
C ALA A 241 -24.92 -4.07 -2.09
N VAL A 242 -25.41 -3.50 -0.98
CA VAL A 242 -26.85 -3.25 -0.74
C VAL A 242 -27.45 -2.39 -1.86
N TYR A 243 -26.76 -1.33 -2.29
CA TYR A 243 -27.21 -0.47 -3.39
C TYR A 243 -27.42 -1.23 -4.72
N GLN A 244 -26.56 -2.19 -5.07
CA GLN A 244 -26.73 -2.98 -6.29
C GLN A 244 -27.97 -3.90 -6.23
N MET A 245 -28.36 -4.35 -5.03
CA MET A 245 -29.49 -5.28 -4.81
C MET A 245 -30.85 -4.57 -4.91
N SER A 246 -31.13 -4.00 -6.07
CA SER A 246 -32.39 -3.31 -6.39
C SER A 246 -33.64 -4.18 -6.23
N SER A 247 -33.54 -5.49 -6.47
CA SER A 247 -34.58 -6.49 -6.19
C SER A 247 -34.86 -6.70 -4.70
N TRP A 248 -33.92 -6.31 -3.83
CA TRP A 248 -33.98 -6.44 -2.37
C TRP A 248 -34.08 -5.07 -1.68
N CYS A 249 -34.64 -4.06 -2.36
CA CYS A 249 -35.06 -2.83 -1.71
C CYS A 249 -36.12 -3.10 -0.62
N GLY A 250 -36.21 -2.24 0.40
CA GLY A 250 -37.14 -2.37 1.52
C GLY A 250 -36.72 -3.40 2.59
N LYS A 251 -35.62 -4.14 2.36
CA LYS A 251 -35.07 -5.11 3.32
C LYS A 251 -34.25 -4.43 4.42
N GLU A 252 -33.98 -5.20 5.46
CA GLU A 252 -33.17 -4.80 6.61
C GLU A 252 -31.94 -5.71 6.73
N TYR A 253 -30.78 -5.09 7.01
CA TYR A 253 -29.46 -5.71 6.87
C TYR A 253 -28.62 -5.54 8.14
N MET A 254 -27.64 -6.43 8.34
CA MET A 254 -26.57 -6.28 9.34
C MET A 254 -25.21 -6.20 8.66
N ALA A 255 -24.55 -5.04 8.79
CA ALA A 255 -23.16 -4.85 8.42
C ALA A 255 -22.27 -5.34 9.56
N GLU A 256 -21.65 -6.50 9.35
CA GLU A 256 -20.68 -7.13 10.27
C GLU A 256 -19.58 -7.86 9.49
N GLY A 257 -18.36 -7.84 10.03
CA GLY A 257 -17.21 -8.62 9.59
C GLY A 257 -16.97 -9.89 10.42
N THR A 258 -17.59 -10.03 11.59
CA THR A 258 -17.71 -11.30 12.32
C THR A 258 -18.78 -11.21 13.41
N THR A 259 -19.39 -12.34 13.76
CA THR A 259 -20.20 -12.48 14.98
C THR A 259 -19.44 -13.38 15.96
N CYS A 260 -19.29 -12.97 17.22
CA CYS A 260 -18.61 -13.74 18.28
C CYS A 260 -19.11 -13.32 19.67
N THR A 261 -18.78 -14.08 20.71
CA THR A 261 -19.04 -13.65 22.10
C THR A 261 -17.97 -12.65 22.59
N TRP A 262 -18.24 -11.91 23.67
CA TRP A 262 -17.22 -11.03 24.28
C TRP A 262 -16.02 -11.78 24.89
N PRO A 263 -16.18 -12.96 25.53
CA PRO A 263 -15.06 -13.86 25.86
C PRO A 263 -14.20 -14.27 24.66
N GLU A 264 -14.80 -14.52 23.49
CA GLU A 264 -14.07 -14.84 22.25
C GLU A 264 -13.33 -13.61 21.71
N TRP A 265 -13.99 -12.45 21.70
CA TRP A 265 -13.39 -11.18 21.27
C TRP A 265 -12.17 -10.82 22.11
N ILE A 266 -12.27 -10.90 23.44
CA ILE A 266 -11.16 -10.52 24.33
C ILE A 266 -10.02 -11.53 24.29
N ALA A 267 -10.30 -12.82 24.05
CA ALA A 267 -9.28 -13.83 23.81
C ALA A 267 -8.55 -13.58 22.47
N ALA A 268 -9.27 -13.16 21.44
CA ALA A 268 -8.67 -12.75 20.17
C ALA A 268 -7.82 -11.48 20.31
N TRP A 269 -8.30 -10.48 21.06
CA TRP A 269 -7.53 -9.27 21.41
C TRP A 269 -6.26 -9.63 22.20
N SER A 270 -6.38 -10.44 23.25
CA SER A 270 -5.25 -10.88 24.09
C SER A 270 -4.19 -11.61 23.28
N LYS A 271 -4.61 -12.49 22.36
CA LYS A 271 -3.69 -13.19 21.44
C LYS A 271 -3.02 -12.23 20.46
N ALA A 272 -3.72 -11.19 19.99
CA ALA A 272 -3.20 -10.24 19.01
C ALA A 272 -2.24 -9.20 19.62
N THR A 273 -2.38 -8.86 20.90
CA THR A 273 -1.54 -7.88 21.61
C THR A 273 -0.49 -8.50 22.54
N GLY A 274 -0.51 -9.82 22.73
CA GLY A 274 0.32 -10.52 23.71
C GLY A 274 -0.01 -10.20 25.18
N SER A 275 -0.96 -9.28 25.42
CA SER A 275 -1.34 -8.83 26.76
C SER A 275 -2.40 -9.76 27.34
N PRO A 276 -2.19 -10.39 28.52
CA PRO A 276 -3.19 -11.26 29.13
C PRO A 276 -4.50 -10.49 29.37
N ALA A 277 -5.62 -10.97 28.82
CA ALA A 277 -6.91 -10.34 29.01
C ALA A 277 -8.06 -11.34 29.22
N LYS A 278 -9.09 -10.91 29.95
CA LYS A 278 -10.28 -11.69 30.28
C LYS A 278 -11.55 -10.85 30.21
N TYR A 279 -12.68 -11.52 29.96
CA TYR A 279 -14.01 -10.93 30.11
C TYR A 279 -14.53 -11.18 31.52
N ARG A 280 -15.24 -10.20 32.08
CA ARG A 280 -16.00 -10.34 33.33
C ARG A 280 -17.36 -9.66 33.14
N GLN A 281 -18.44 -10.44 33.19
CA GLN A 281 -19.77 -9.85 33.26
C GLN A 281 -19.91 -9.04 34.57
N VAL A 282 -20.59 -7.90 34.51
CA VAL A 282 -20.86 -7.02 35.65
C VAL A 282 -22.34 -6.63 35.70
N SER A 283 -22.83 -6.16 36.85
CA SER A 283 -24.20 -5.65 36.96
C SER A 283 -24.32 -4.25 36.33
N ARG A 284 -25.57 -3.76 36.17
CA ARG A 284 -25.82 -2.43 35.59
C ARG A 284 -25.13 -1.33 36.40
N GLU A 285 -25.26 -1.39 37.72
CA GLU A 285 -24.74 -0.38 38.66
C GLU A 285 -23.22 -0.26 38.54
N VAL A 286 -22.51 -1.40 38.53
CA VAL A 286 -21.05 -1.46 38.39
C VAL A 286 -20.58 -0.93 37.03
N MET A 287 -21.37 -1.10 35.97
CA MET A 287 -21.01 -0.59 34.65
C MET A 287 -21.29 0.92 34.50
N VAL A 288 -22.40 1.41 35.05
CA VAL A 288 -22.72 2.85 35.10
C VAL A 288 -21.67 3.60 35.93
N GLU A 289 -21.34 3.09 37.12
CA GLU A 289 -20.29 3.65 37.99
C GLU A 289 -18.93 3.72 37.27
N ALA A 290 -18.53 2.65 36.58
CA ALA A 290 -17.28 2.61 35.83
C ALA A 290 -17.20 3.63 34.68
N CYS A 291 -18.33 4.09 34.13
CA CYS A 291 -18.36 5.11 33.09
C CYS A 291 -18.22 6.55 33.62
N GLY A 292 -18.38 6.78 34.93
CA GLY A 292 -18.16 8.08 35.58
C GLY A 292 -19.22 9.17 35.32
N ASP A 293 -20.24 8.87 34.52
CA ASP A 293 -21.39 9.73 34.22
C ASP A 293 -22.66 8.87 34.11
N GLU A 294 -23.75 9.29 34.75
CA GLU A 294 -24.98 8.50 34.87
C GLU A 294 -25.75 8.40 33.55
N ASP A 295 -25.81 9.49 32.77
CA ASP A 295 -26.47 9.53 31.46
C ASP A 295 -25.70 8.66 30.45
N PHE A 296 -24.39 8.89 30.29
CA PHE A 296 -23.55 8.13 29.36
C PHE A 296 -23.44 6.66 29.77
N GLY A 297 -23.21 6.41 31.06
CA GLY A 297 -23.12 5.07 31.63
C GLY A 297 -24.43 4.30 31.48
N GLY A 298 -25.57 4.93 31.74
CA GLY A 298 -26.89 4.33 31.58
C GLY A 298 -27.14 3.83 30.16
N GLU A 299 -26.89 4.68 29.17
CA GLU A 299 -27.05 4.37 27.73
C GLU A 299 -26.15 3.21 27.28
N ILE A 300 -24.85 3.29 27.59
CA ILE A 300 -23.87 2.27 27.22
C ILE A 300 -24.23 0.93 27.88
N THR A 301 -24.70 0.96 29.13
CA THR A 301 -25.06 -0.25 29.87
C THR A 301 -26.38 -0.85 29.39
N ASP A 302 -27.36 -0.05 28.96
CA ASP A 302 -28.58 -0.56 28.32
C ASP A 302 -28.27 -1.21 26.96
N MET A 303 -27.35 -0.64 26.17
CA MET A 303 -26.88 -1.26 24.92
C MET A 303 -26.27 -2.65 25.15
N TYR A 304 -25.38 -2.78 26.13
CA TYR A 304 -24.71 -4.05 26.41
C TYR A 304 -25.62 -5.09 27.09
N ASP A 305 -26.65 -4.68 27.84
CA ASP A 305 -27.64 -5.61 28.39
C ASP A 305 -28.63 -6.07 27.30
N TYR A 306 -29.11 -5.13 26.47
CA TYR A 306 -29.95 -5.40 25.30
C TYR A 306 -29.30 -6.40 24.32
N ALA A 307 -27.97 -6.32 24.17
CA ALA A 307 -27.17 -7.28 23.40
C ALA A 307 -27.26 -8.74 23.90
N SER A 308 -27.73 -8.98 25.13
CA SER A 308 -27.97 -10.31 25.69
C SER A 308 -29.36 -10.87 25.34
N ASN A 309 -30.39 -10.02 25.42
CA ASN A 309 -31.79 -10.39 25.20
C ASN A 309 -32.63 -9.13 24.93
N PRO A 310 -33.20 -8.93 23.73
CA PRO A 310 -33.37 -9.91 22.64
C PRO A 310 -32.12 -10.20 21.80
N GLY A 311 -31.02 -9.47 22.01
CA GLY A 311 -29.83 -9.53 21.15
C GLY A 311 -29.61 -8.20 20.42
N TYR A 312 -28.38 -7.92 20.01
CA TYR A 312 -27.99 -6.60 19.48
C TYR A 312 -28.72 -6.19 18.19
N ASP A 313 -29.09 -7.16 17.34
CA ASP A 313 -29.91 -6.92 16.14
C ASP A 313 -31.42 -6.78 16.45
N GLY A 314 -31.81 -6.83 17.73
CA GLY A 314 -33.19 -6.87 18.21
C GLY A 314 -33.87 -8.23 18.05
N GLY A 315 -33.10 -9.31 17.86
CA GLY A 315 -33.63 -10.63 17.51
C GLY A 315 -34.21 -10.68 16.09
N LYS A 316 -33.88 -9.70 15.24
CA LYS A 316 -34.48 -9.52 13.90
C LYS A 316 -33.74 -10.39 12.87
N THR A 317 -34.50 -10.98 11.95
CA THR A 317 -33.93 -11.68 10.79
C THR A 317 -33.37 -10.69 9.76
N LEU A 318 -32.16 -10.20 10.02
CA LEU A 318 -31.42 -9.30 9.14
C LEU A 318 -30.60 -10.06 8.10
N LEU A 319 -30.57 -9.53 6.88
CA LEU A 319 -29.73 -10.04 5.79
C LEU A 319 -28.27 -9.67 6.04
N ARG A 320 -27.37 -10.65 5.92
CA ARG A 320 -25.96 -10.52 6.23
C ARG A 320 -25.09 -10.59 4.97
N ALA A 321 -23.79 -10.36 5.15
CA ALA A 321 -22.75 -10.52 4.14
C ALA A 321 -22.89 -11.80 3.29
N GLY A 322 -23.07 -12.94 3.96
CA GLY A 322 -23.23 -14.24 3.30
C GLY A 322 -24.53 -14.44 2.53
N ASP A 323 -25.54 -13.57 2.69
CA ASP A 323 -26.80 -13.67 1.95
C ASP A 323 -26.75 -12.87 0.64
N LEU A 324 -26.13 -11.68 0.68
CA LEU A 324 -25.80 -10.88 -0.51
C LEU A 324 -24.96 -11.69 -1.52
N GLN A 325 -24.00 -12.48 -1.04
CA GLN A 325 -23.14 -13.34 -1.88
C GLN A 325 -23.93 -14.45 -2.60
N LYS A 326 -24.94 -15.05 -1.94
CA LYS A 326 -25.77 -16.09 -2.54
C LYS A 326 -26.62 -15.52 -3.68
N GLU A 327 -27.21 -14.35 -3.49
CA GLU A 327 -28.07 -13.71 -4.49
C GLU A 327 -27.28 -13.22 -5.72
N ASP A 328 -26.10 -12.64 -5.54
CA ASP A 328 -25.20 -12.30 -6.66
C ASP A 328 -24.85 -13.54 -7.49
N THR A 329 -24.56 -14.66 -6.82
CA THR A 329 -24.27 -15.95 -7.46
C THR A 329 -25.49 -16.49 -8.22
N LEU A 330 -26.69 -16.45 -7.63
CA LEU A 330 -27.94 -16.88 -8.26
C LEU A 330 -28.33 -15.98 -9.44
N THR A 331 -28.14 -14.67 -9.32
CA THR A 331 -28.41 -13.69 -10.38
C THR A 331 -27.48 -13.92 -11.57
N LYS A 332 -26.18 -14.13 -11.32
CA LYS A 332 -25.19 -14.49 -12.34
C LYS A 332 -25.42 -15.89 -12.95
N ALA A 333 -26.04 -16.81 -12.21
CA ALA A 333 -26.47 -18.10 -12.75
C ALA A 333 -27.73 -17.97 -13.65
N GLY A 334 -28.71 -17.15 -13.26
CA GLY A 334 -29.91 -16.88 -14.07
C GLY A 334 -29.58 -16.14 -15.38
N LEU A 335 -28.66 -15.19 -15.34
CA LEU A 335 -28.18 -14.44 -16.52
C LEU A 335 -27.39 -15.28 -17.53
N ARG A 336 -27.03 -16.53 -17.23
CA ARG A 336 -26.31 -17.44 -18.16
C ARG A 336 -27.21 -18.16 -19.16
N ASN A 337 -28.52 -17.96 -19.11
CA ASN A 337 -29.47 -18.74 -19.91
C ASN A 337 -29.78 -18.18 -21.32
N ASP A 338 -29.15 -17.08 -21.74
CA ASP A 338 -29.14 -16.68 -23.16
C ASP A 338 -27.77 -16.22 -23.63
N THR A 339 -27.36 -16.70 -24.82
CA THR A 339 -26.07 -16.40 -25.50
C THR A 339 -24.78 -16.46 -24.66
N THR A 340 -24.23 -17.68 -24.46
CA THR A 340 -22.98 -18.11 -25.12
C THR A 340 -22.56 -19.52 -24.67
N ARG A 341 -22.44 -20.47 -25.63
CA ARG A 341 -21.75 -21.76 -25.40
C ARG A 341 -20.25 -21.59 -25.64
N ASN A 342 -19.41 -22.02 -24.67
CA ASN A 342 -18.18 -22.84 -24.88
C ASN A 342 -17.12 -22.78 -23.75
N VAL A 343 -17.49 -22.93 -22.47
CA VAL A 343 -16.51 -23.33 -21.42
C VAL A 343 -17.11 -24.38 -20.45
N LEU A 344 -17.69 -25.46 -20.99
CA LEU A 344 -18.06 -26.65 -20.21
C LEU A 344 -17.81 -27.94 -21.02
N LYS A 345 -16.58 -28.43 -20.95
CA LYS A 345 -16.27 -29.87 -21.05
C LYS A 345 -15.31 -30.21 -19.91
N ASN A 346 -15.41 -31.46 -19.42
CA ASN A 346 -14.55 -32.07 -18.40
C ASN A 346 -14.81 -31.64 -16.94
N VAL A 347 -16.06 -31.68 -16.50
CA VAL A 347 -16.39 -32.21 -15.16
C VAL A 347 -17.42 -33.32 -15.33
N ASN A 348 -16.98 -34.57 -15.18
CA ASN A 348 -17.80 -35.74 -14.86
C ASN A 348 -16.89 -36.93 -14.60
N ASN A 349 -16.76 -37.33 -13.33
CA ASN A 349 -16.87 -38.71 -12.84
C ASN A 349 -16.46 -38.76 -11.36
N GLU A 350 -17.48 -38.80 -10.48
CA GLU A 350 -17.30 -39.37 -9.14
C GLU A 350 -17.78 -40.82 -9.15
N ASP A 351 -16.84 -41.76 -9.09
CA ASP A 351 -17.14 -43.12 -8.64
C ASP A 351 -16.94 -43.24 -7.12
N LEU A 352 -17.93 -43.87 -6.48
CA LEU A 352 -18.03 -44.22 -5.07
C LEU A 352 -17.87 -45.74 -4.88
N PRO A 353 -17.43 -46.19 -3.70
CA PRO A 353 -17.99 -47.38 -3.05
C PRO A 353 -18.63 -46.97 -1.71
N ALA A 354 -19.92 -47.24 -1.45
CA ALA A 354 -20.52 -48.54 -1.10
C ALA A 354 -20.12 -49.03 0.32
N ALA A 355 -21.00 -49.60 1.13
CA ALA A 355 -22.31 -50.23 0.87
C ALA A 355 -23.34 -49.97 2.00
N GLY A 356 -24.65 -50.22 1.84
CA GLY A 356 -25.41 -50.68 0.66
C GLY A 356 -26.72 -51.38 1.05
N ALA A 357 -27.38 -52.03 0.06
CA ALA A 357 -28.62 -52.84 0.15
C ALA A 357 -29.91 -52.07 0.60
N LYS A 358 -31.09 -52.21 -0.01
CA LYS A 358 -31.61 -53.12 -1.06
C LYS A 358 -33.00 -52.60 -1.56
N THR A 359 -33.42 -52.96 -2.78
CA THR A 359 -34.83 -53.09 -3.29
C THR A 359 -35.80 -51.87 -3.27
N SER A 360 -36.79 -51.68 -4.17
CA SER A 360 -37.11 -52.25 -5.52
C SER A 360 -38.38 -51.57 -6.12
N ALA A 361 -38.56 -51.60 -7.46
CA ALA A 361 -39.69 -51.04 -8.26
C ALA A 361 -39.80 -49.48 -8.25
N GLY A 362 -40.46 -48.77 -9.18
CA GLY A 362 -41.28 -49.05 -10.39
C GLY A 362 -42.28 -47.86 -10.54
N ILE A 363 -42.62 -47.25 -11.68
CA ILE A 363 -43.18 -47.72 -12.97
C ILE A 363 -43.35 -46.49 -13.94
N GLU A 364 -43.52 -46.72 -15.26
CA GLU A 364 -44.10 -45.90 -16.39
C GLU A 364 -44.15 -44.33 -16.31
N THR A 365 -43.76 -43.50 -17.30
CA THR A 365 -43.87 -43.39 -18.79
C THR A 365 -45.18 -42.85 -19.40
N THR A 366 -45.18 -41.56 -19.80
CA THR A 366 -45.83 -40.96 -21.01
C THR A 366 -45.26 -39.53 -21.19
N GLY A 367 -45.08 -38.93 -22.38
CA GLY A 367 -45.22 -39.45 -23.75
C GLY A 367 -46.25 -38.68 -24.60
N ILE A 368 -45.81 -37.71 -25.43
CA ILE A 368 -46.51 -37.13 -26.60
C ILE A 368 -45.48 -36.39 -27.48
N ALA A 369 -45.71 -36.32 -28.80
CA ALA A 369 -44.83 -35.69 -29.81
C ALA A 369 -45.66 -35.03 -30.94
N VAL A 370 -45.10 -34.89 -32.17
CA VAL A 370 -45.63 -34.19 -33.38
C VAL A 370 -45.35 -32.66 -33.34
N SER A 371 -44.37 -32.07 -34.05
CA SER A 371 -44.06 -31.95 -35.50
C SER A 371 -44.90 -30.89 -36.25
N SER A 372 -44.50 -30.24 -37.36
CA SER A 372 -43.41 -30.50 -38.34
C SER A 372 -43.14 -29.30 -39.29
N THR A 373 -41.93 -29.20 -39.86
CA THR A 373 -41.58 -28.64 -41.22
C THR A 373 -41.84 -27.13 -41.51
N MET A 374 -41.22 -26.43 -42.50
CA MET A 374 -40.24 -26.75 -43.57
C MET A 374 -39.47 -25.48 -44.07
N GLN A 375 -38.29 -25.68 -44.69
CA GLN A 375 -37.73 -25.09 -45.96
C GLN A 375 -38.17 -23.70 -46.51
N ALA A 376 -37.38 -22.93 -47.29
CA ALA A 376 -36.01 -23.05 -47.85
C ALA A 376 -35.43 -21.67 -48.33
N SER A 377 -34.33 -21.69 -49.10
CA SER A 377 -33.32 -20.62 -49.32
C SER A 377 -33.47 -19.72 -50.59
N PHE A 378 -32.38 -18.98 -50.91
CA PHE A 378 -32.03 -18.17 -52.11
C PHE A 378 -32.19 -16.63 -51.96
N GLY A 379 -31.23 -15.78 -52.38
CA GLY A 379 -29.84 -16.01 -52.81
C GLY A 379 -29.21 -14.84 -53.62
N ILE A 380 -27.88 -14.87 -53.86
CA ILE A 380 -27.11 -14.03 -54.83
C ILE A 380 -26.92 -12.54 -54.39
N SER A 381 -25.77 -11.84 -54.38
CA SER A 381 -24.30 -12.05 -54.62
C SER A 381 -23.57 -10.72 -54.23
N SER A 382 -22.26 -10.41 -54.28
CA SER A 382 -20.90 -11.00 -54.50
C SER A 382 -19.85 -9.88 -54.07
N VAL A 383 -18.55 -9.69 -54.44
CA VAL A 383 -17.50 -10.26 -55.32
C VAL A 383 -16.10 -9.64 -54.97
N ILE A 384 -14.94 -10.25 -55.33
CA ILE A 384 -13.53 -9.68 -55.44
C ILE A 384 -12.86 -9.15 -54.13
N SER A 385 -11.57 -9.38 -53.75
CA SER A 385 -10.43 -10.24 -54.21
C SER A 385 -9.33 -10.34 -53.10
N PHE A 386 -8.66 -11.48 -52.85
CA PHE A 386 -7.26 -11.89 -53.25
C PHE A 386 -6.09 -10.93 -52.85
N TYR A 387 -4.88 -11.33 -52.40
CA TYR A 387 -4.09 -12.60 -52.20
C TYR A 387 -3.51 -12.63 -50.74
N ALA A 388 -3.19 -13.74 -50.02
CA ALA A 388 -2.27 -14.89 -50.22
C ALA A 388 -0.75 -14.52 -50.28
N THR A 389 0.13 -15.10 -49.43
CA THR A 389 0.82 -16.40 -49.66
C THR A 389 1.46 -16.96 -48.35
N THR A 390 1.77 -18.26 -48.31
CA THR A 390 2.38 -19.04 -47.19
C THR A 390 3.45 -20.01 -47.73
N ILE A 391 4.49 -20.42 -46.97
CA ILE A 391 5.24 -21.71 -47.13
C ILE A 391 6.32 -21.95 -46.02
N TYR A 392 6.31 -23.15 -45.40
CA TYR A 392 7.36 -24.01 -44.77
C TYR A 392 8.49 -23.39 -43.87
N LEU A 393 8.76 -23.86 -42.63
CA LEU A 393 9.15 -25.20 -42.08
C LEU A 393 10.61 -25.60 -42.34
N PRO A 394 11.28 -26.40 -41.46
CA PRO A 394 10.79 -27.16 -40.28
C PRO A 394 11.37 -26.58 -38.94
N GLU A 395 11.70 -27.22 -37.78
CA GLU A 395 11.94 -28.62 -37.33
C GLU A 395 11.57 -28.90 -35.83
N LEU A 396 11.30 -30.19 -35.56
CA LEU A 396 11.57 -31.05 -34.38
C LEU A 396 11.15 -30.69 -32.92
N ASP A 397 10.15 -31.45 -32.45
CA ASP A 397 9.89 -31.87 -31.04
C ASP A 397 10.88 -32.97 -30.58
N PRO A 398 11.29 -32.99 -29.31
CA PRO A 398 10.92 -34.16 -28.48
C PRO A 398 10.62 -33.83 -26.99
N TYR A 399 9.55 -34.41 -26.42
CA TYR A 399 9.63 -35.55 -25.47
C TYR A 399 8.29 -35.91 -24.79
N SER A 400 7.44 -36.69 -25.47
CA SER A 400 6.35 -37.41 -24.81
C SER A 400 6.88 -38.66 -24.07
N ILE A 401 7.07 -38.60 -22.75
CA ILE A 401 7.36 -39.81 -21.93
C ILE A 401 6.89 -39.72 -20.46
N HIS A 402 6.78 -38.53 -19.88
CA HIS A 402 6.38 -38.39 -18.46
C HIS A 402 4.87 -38.55 -18.17
N ASP A 403 4.01 -38.43 -19.18
CA ASP A 403 2.53 -38.42 -19.04
C ASP A 403 1.90 -39.74 -18.55
N ARG A 404 2.70 -40.78 -18.28
CA ARG A 404 2.22 -42.07 -17.76
C ARG A 404 2.65 -42.39 -16.33
N LEU A 405 3.41 -41.51 -15.67
CA LEU A 405 3.76 -41.65 -14.25
C LEU A 405 2.93 -40.74 -13.34
N LEU A 406 2.67 -39.48 -13.75
CA LEU A 406 1.96 -38.50 -12.91
C LEU A 406 0.52 -38.94 -12.56
N ILE A 407 -0.16 -39.63 -13.49
CA ILE A 407 -1.55 -40.12 -13.32
C ILE A 407 -1.66 -41.15 -12.18
N ARG A 408 -0.54 -41.76 -11.73
CA ARG A 408 -0.55 -42.73 -10.62
C ARG A 408 -0.37 -42.11 -9.24
N GLU A 409 0.28 -40.95 -9.12
CA GLU A 409 0.29 -40.16 -7.87
C GLU A 409 -0.94 -39.27 -7.73
N LEU A 410 -1.50 -38.78 -8.84
CA LEU A 410 -2.75 -37.99 -8.85
C LEU A 410 -4.00 -38.78 -8.40
N ASN A 411 -3.89 -40.08 -8.13
CA ASN A 411 -4.95 -40.90 -7.54
C ASN A 411 -4.68 -41.32 -6.08
N SER A 412 -3.51 -41.01 -5.51
CA SER A 412 -3.20 -41.25 -4.08
C SER A 412 -3.41 -40.02 -3.18
N LEU A 413 -3.93 -38.92 -3.72
CA LEU A 413 -4.37 -37.74 -2.95
C LEU A 413 -5.90 -37.61 -2.88
N ARG A 414 -6.63 -38.73 -3.00
CA ARG A 414 -8.04 -38.86 -2.55
C ARG A 414 -8.13 -38.98 -1.01
N ASP A 415 -7.39 -38.13 -0.31
CA ASP A 415 -7.65 -37.79 1.09
C ASP A 415 -7.36 -36.29 1.27
N TRP A 416 -8.43 -35.50 1.38
CA TRP A 416 -8.32 -34.10 1.80
C TRP A 416 -7.67 -34.04 3.18
N PRO A 417 -6.78 -33.07 3.46
CA PRO A 417 -6.57 -32.63 4.83
C PRO A 417 -7.86 -31.97 5.33
N LYS A 418 -8.79 -32.81 5.85
CA LYS A 418 -9.94 -32.35 6.64
C LYS A 418 -9.39 -31.44 7.74
N THR A 419 -10.04 -30.28 7.92
CA THR A 419 -9.59 -29.18 8.77
C THR A 419 -9.01 -29.63 10.10
N SER A 420 -7.67 -29.58 10.21
CA SER A 420 -6.92 -30.00 11.41
C SER A 420 -6.96 -28.94 12.53
N LYS A 421 -8.17 -28.63 13.00
CA LYS A 421 -8.53 -28.08 14.33
C LYS A 421 -7.59 -27.04 14.98
N THR A 422 -7.23 -25.97 14.29
CA THR A 422 -6.76 -24.71 14.89
C THR A 422 -7.06 -23.53 13.95
N LEU A 423 -7.87 -22.52 14.28
CA LEU A 423 -8.64 -22.25 15.50
C LEU A 423 -10.14 -22.44 15.24
N GLY A 424 -10.74 -23.46 15.86
CA GLY A 424 -12.19 -23.60 15.91
C GLY A 424 -12.76 -22.99 17.18
N ILE A 425 -13.19 -21.72 17.14
CA ILE A 425 -14.20 -21.25 18.10
C ILE A 425 -15.47 -22.07 17.84
N LYS A 426 -16.09 -22.62 18.89
CA LYS A 426 -17.17 -23.59 18.75
C LYS A 426 -18.54 -22.93 18.54
N GLY A 427 -18.65 -22.07 17.52
CA GLY A 427 -19.89 -21.40 17.13
C GLY A 427 -19.70 -20.18 16.23
N ALA A 428 -18.61 -19.42 16.41
CA ALA A 428 -18.35 -18.23 15.61
C ALA A 428 -17.95 -18.57 14.16
N VAL A 429 -18.54 -17.85 13.20
CA VAL A 429 -18.17 -17.89 11.79
C VAL A 429 -17.50 -16.56 11.43
N GLN A 430 -16.19 -16.59 11.22
CA GLN A 430 -15.41 -15.40 10.90
C GLN A 430 -15.60 -15.00 9.42
N TYR A 431 -16.61 -14.17 9.15
CA TYR A 431 -16.87 -13.55 7.84
C TYR A 431 -15.98 -12.33 7.56
N SER A 432 -14.68 -12.39 7.89
CA SER A 432 -13.83 -11.22 7.70
C SER A 432 -13.76 -10.86 6.21
N TRP A 433 -14.12 -9.63 5.85
CA TRP A 433 -14.17 -9.22 4.44
C TRP A 433 -12.79 -9.11 3.79
N SER A 434 -11.71 -9.16 4.59
CA SER A 434 -10.34 -9.45 4.15
C SER A 434 -10.12 -10.88 3.63
N ASN A 435 -11.08 -11.79 3.83
CA ASN A 435 -11.07 -13.17 3.32
C ASN A 435 -12.06 -13.38 2.17
N ILE A 436 -12.74 -12.32 1.69
CA ILE A 436 -13.09 -12.24 0.27
C ILE A 436 -11.85 -11.75 -0.50
N GLY A 437 -10.78 -12.55 -0.42
CA GLY A 437 -9.84 -12.61 -1.52
C GLY A 437 -10.57 -13.24 -2.69
N PHE A 438 -11.36 -12.45 -3.44
CA PHE A 438 -11.86 -12.88 -4.73
C PHE A 438 -10.65 -13.34 -5.56
N PRO A 439 -10.80 -14.34 -6.44
CA PRO A 439 -9.90 -14.53 -7.58
C PRO A 439 -9.87 -13.33 -8.56
N HIS A 440 -10.68 -12.28 -8.33
CA HIS A 440 -11.03 -11.16 -9.24
C HIS A 440 -11.48 -9.88 -8.48
N ASP A 441 -10.87 -9.52 -7.34
CA ASP A 441 -11.23 -8.30 -6.57
C ASP A 441 -10.59 -7.09 -7.26
N PRO A 442 -11.29 -6.08 -7.78
CA PRO A 442 -10.65 -4.97 -8.51
C PRO A 442 -9.70 -4.08 -7.68
N ASP A 443 -9.68 -4.20 -6.34
CA ASP A 443 -8.68 -3.53 -5.47
C ASP A 443 -7.52 -4.46 -5.04
N LEU A 444 -7.64 -5.79 -5.17
CA LEU A 444 -6.53 -6.77 -5.02
C LEU A 444 -6.06 -7.39 -6.36
N ALA A 445 -6.78 -7.13 -7.43
CA ALA A 445 -6.46 -7.30 -8.83
C ALA A 445 -6.57 -5.89 -9.42
N VAL A 446 -5.61 -5.05 -9.00
CA VAL A 446 -5.35 -3.75 -9.61
C VAL A 446 -5.37 -3.96 -11.13
N GLN A 447 -6.32 -3.32 -11.85
CA GLN A 447 -6.44 -3.41 -13.31
C GLN A 447 -5.04 -3.41 -13.92
N ASP A 448 -4.68 -4.53 -14.55
CA ASP A 448 -3.33 -5.08 -14.50
C ASP A 448 -2.28 -3.99 -14.43
N LEU A 449 -1.70 -3.77 -13.23
CA LEU A 449 -0.74 -2.67 -13.09
C LEU A 449 0.39 -2.87 -14.10
N GLU A 450 0.75 -4.13 -14.39
CA GLU A 450 1.58 -4.56 -15.53
C GLU A 450 1.20 -3.82 -16.84
N ASP A 451 -0.03 -4.01 -17.34
CA ASP A 451 -0.57 -3.38 -18.56
C ASP A 451 -0.71 -1.85 -18.47
N ARG A 452 -0.62 -1.29 -17.25
CA ARG A 452 -0.63 0.15 -16.97
C ARG A 452 0.75 0.72 -16.64
N THR A 453 1.79 -0.11 -16.62
CA THR A 453 3.18 0.30 -16.35
C THR A 453 3.93 0.68 -17.62
N ASP A 454 3.36 0.47 -18.80
CA ASP A 454 3.94 0.91 -20.08
C ASP A 454 3.79 2.42 -20.27
N ILE A 455 4.83 3.07 -20.81
CA ILE A 455 4.82 4.51 -21.09
C ILE A 455 4.35 4.74 -22.53
N ASP A 456 3.31 5.58 -22.68
CA ASP A 456 2.83 6.10 -23.96
C ASP A 456 3.87 7.03 -24.59
N LYS A 457 4.84 6.46 -25.33
CA LYS A 457 5.93 7.20 -26.00
C LYS A 457 5.43 8.11 -27.13
N ASP A 458 4.20 7.94 -27.61
CA ASP A 458 3.55 8.82 -28.61
C ASP A 458 2.80 10.01 -27.96
N ASN A 459 2.64 10.02 -26.62
CA ASN A 459 1.96 11.10 -25.91
C ASN A 459 2.68 12.44 -26.09
N LEU A 460 1.98 13.47 -26.57
CA LEU A 460 2.58 14.78 -26.86
C LEU A 460 3.32 15.40 -25.65
N ASN A 461 2.87 15.16 -24.42
CA ASN A 461 3.54 15.67 -23.21
C ASN A 461 4.85 14.92 -22.91
N ILE A 462 4.88 13.62 -23.20
CA ILE A 462 6.03 12.73 -23.00
C ILE A 462 7.04 12.93 -24.14
N VAL A 463 6.58 13.08 -25.39
CA VAL A 463 7.41 13.52 -26.53
C VAL A 463 8.07 14.87 -26.24
N ALA A 464 7.32 15.85 -25.69
CA ALA A 464 7.88 17.14 -25.29
C ALA A 464 8.89 17.01 -24.14
N LEU A 465 8.65 16.15 -23.15
CA LEU A 465 9.61 15.87 -22.07
C LEU A 465 10.89 15.22 -22.62
N SER A 466 10.77 14.24 -23.52
CA SER A 466 11.91 13.60 -24.19
C SER A 466 12.74 14.62 -24.97
N GLN A 467 12.07 15.48 -25.75
CA GLN A 467 12.75 16.52 -26.52
C GLN A 467 13.43 17.55 -25.62
N ASP A 468 12.82 17.93 -24.49
CA ASP A 468 13.46 18.82 -23.51
C ASP A 468 14.69 18.17 -22.86
N VAL A 469 14.61 16.91 -22.43
CA VAL A 469 15.74 16.18 -21.87
C VAL A 469 16.88 16.02 -22.89
N LEU A 470 16.57 15.74 -24.15
CA LEU A 470 17.55 15.70 -25.24
C LEU A 470 18.12 17.07 -25.60
N ASN A 471 17.33 18.14 -25.53
CA ASN A 471 17.80 19.52 -25.70
C ASN A 471 18.81 19.87 -24.60
N VAL A 472 18.48 19.61 -23.33
CA VAL A 472 19.37 19.87 -22.19
C VAL A 472 20.66 19.06 -22.29
N LYS A 473 20.61 17.79 -22.74
CA LYS A 473 21.84 17.01 -22.98
C LYS A 473 22.68 17.63 -24.11
N ASN A 474 22.09 17.83 -25.29
CA ASN A 474 22.83 17.95 -26.56
C ASN A 474 22.99 19.37 -27.11
N ARG A 475 22.37 20.40 -26.51
CA ARG A 475 22.45 21.81 -26.96
C ARG A 475 22.92 22.74 -25.84
N ASP A 476 23.47 23.89 -26.22
CA ASP A 476 23.92 24.92 -25.28
C ASP A 476 22.72 25.62 -24.62
N ALA A 477 22.85 26.03 -23.35
CA ALA A 477 21.70 26.55 -22.60
C ALA A 477 21.16 27.88 -23.17
N GLU A 478 22.04 28.73 -23.73
CA GLU A 478 21.66 29.98 -24.42
C GLU A 478 20.71 29.73 -25.60
N ASP A 479 20.80 28.55 -26.20
CA ASP A 479 20.16 28.16 -27.46
C ASP A 479 18.78 27.50 -27.26
N ILE A 480 18.43 27.20 -26.00
CA ILE A 480 17.19 26.49 -25.58
C ILE A 480 16.44 27.18 -24.43
N ALA A 481 17.06 28.08 -23.68
CA ALA A 481 16.43 28.71 -22.52
C ALA A 481 15.30 29.68 -22.89
N ASP A 482 14.23 29.66 -22.10
CA ASP A 482 13.18 30.66 -22.09
C ASP A 482 13.81 32.05 -21.93
N LYS A 483 13.44 33.00 -22.79
CA LYS A 483 14.16 34.27 -23.00
C LYS A 483 14.42 35.04 -21.69
N GLY A 484 15.70 35.18 -21.35
CA GLY A 484 16.15 35.94 -20.18
C GLY A 484 16.11 35.18 -18.85
N THR A 485 15.92 33.85 -18.87
CA THR A 485 15.92 33.02 -17.65
C THR A 485 17.28 32.41 -17.30
N LEU A 486 18.23 32.38 -18.25
CA LEU A 486 19.54 31.75 -18.05
C LEU A 486 20.45 32.54 -17.08
N ARG A 487 21.04 31.80 -16.15
CA ARG A 487 22.08 32.22 -15.21
C ARG A 487 23.17 31.16 -15.17
N THR A 488 24.39 31.53 -15.54
CA THR A 488 25.56 30.64 -15.55
C THR A 488 26.53 30.98 -14.41
N GLU A 489 26.99 29.97 -13.70
CA GLU A 489 27.97 30.06 -12.61
C GLU A 489 29.11 29.06 -12.84
N THR A 490 30.35 29.53 -12.94
CA THR A 490 31.54 28.67 -13.09
C THR A 490 32.43 28.77 -11.87
N ASP A 491 32.73 27.62 -11.26
CA ASP A 491 33.50 27.49 -10.02
C ASP A 491 34.33 26.19 -10.07
N ALA A 492 35.54 26.19 -9.52
CA ALA A 492 36.36 25.00 -9.26
C ALA A 492 36.50 23.92 -10.38
N GLY A 493 36.19 24.19 -11.64
CA GLY A 493 36.16 23.17 -12.72
C GLY A 493 34.78 22.53 -12.95
N ARG A 494 33.72 23.20 -12.55
CA ARG A 494 32.32 22.94 -12.90
C ARG A 494 31.67 24.22 -13.42
N THR A 495 30.79 24.10 -14.40
CA THR A 495 29.87 25.16 -14.84
C THR A 495 28.45 24.71 -14.55
N ILE A 496 27.64 25.60 -13.97
CA ILE A 496 26.26 25.36 -13.55
C ILE A 496 25.38 26.39 -14.24
N GLU A 497 24.47 25.93 -15.08
CA GLU A 497 23.52 26.72 -15.85
C GLU A 497 22.12 26.49 -15.29
N LEU A 498 21.53 27.54 -14.72
CA LEU A 498 20.15 27.55 -14.23
C LEU A 498 19.28 28.34 -15.20
N PHE A 499 18.22 27.73 -15.72
CA PHE A 499 17.32 28.36 -16.69
C PHE A 499 15.91 27.78 -16.60
N ARG A 500 14.98 28.32 -17.39
CA ARG A 500 13.75 27.60 -17.74
C ARG A 500 13.77 27.15 -19.19
N LEU A 501 13.10 26.03 -19.46
CA LEU A 501 12.88 25.48 -20.79
C LEU A 501 11.41 25.07 -20.87
N ASN A 502 10.63 25.71 -21.75
CA ASN A 502 9.19 25.46 -21.87
C ASN A 502 8.45 25.59 -20.52
N GLY A 503 8.91 26.50 -19.66
CA GLY A 503 8.39 26.71 -18.30
C GLY A 503 8.95 25.78 -17.20
N ARG A 504 9.60 24.66 -17.54
CA ARG A 504 10.28 23.76 -16.59
C ARG A 504 11.57 24.41 -16.07
N HIS A 505 11.87 24.29 -14.78
CA HIS A 505 13.14 24.73 -14.20
C HIS A 505 14.22 23.68 -14.44
N VAL A 506 15.36 24.11 -15.01
CA VAL A 506 16.47 23.23 -15.38
C VAL A 506 17.75 23.66 -14.67
N ALA A 507 18.51 22.66 -14.20
CA ALA A 507 19.90 22.82 -13.81
C ALA A 507 20.79 21.90 -14.65
N LYS A 508 21.48 22.47 -15.64
CA LYS A 508 22.52 21.80 -16.41
C LYS A 508 23.87 22.04 -15.73
N VAL A 509 24.66 21.01 -15.56
CA VAL A 509 25.98 21.08 -14.92
C VAL A 509 26.99 20.36 -15.80
N VAL A 510 28.11 21.01 -16.10
CA VAL A 510 29.21 20.44 -16.88
C VAL A 510 30.46 20.37 -16.00
N ILE A 511 31.07 19.19 -15.90
CA ILE A 511 32.30 18.93 -15.13
C ILE A 511 33.51 18.89 -16.07
N GLU A 512 34.47 19.79 -15.85
CA GLU A 512 35.69 19.90 -16.66
C GLU A 512 36.72 18.81 -16.33
N GLY A 513 37.50 18.39 -17.33
CA GLY A 513 38.67 17.53 -17.12
C GLY A 513 38.34 16.09 -16.71
N VAL A 514 37.09 15.67 -16.94
CA VAL A 514 36.61 14.30 -16.75
C VAL A 514 36.17 13.72 -18.09
N ASP A 515 36.33 12.41 -18.24
CA ASP A 515 35.62 11.60 -19.24
C ASP A 515 34.83 10.55 -18.46
N ALA A 516 33.51 10.66 -18.40
CA ALA A 516 32.66 9.79 -17.59
C ALA A 516 32.53 8.37 -18.16
N ARG A 517 32.96 8.14 -19.41
CA ARG A 517 33.10 6.81 -20.03
C ARG A 517 34.52 6.23 -19.90
N GLN A 518 35.49 6.98 -19.35
CA GLN A 518 36.85 6.47 -19.10
C GLN A 518 36.85 5.40 -17.99
N LYS A 519 37.65 4.34 -18.17
CA LYS A 519 37.84 3.28 -17.18
C LYS A 519 38.62 3.81 -15.96
N GLY A 520 38.14 3.52 -14.76
CA GLY A 520 38.82 3.87 -13.51
C GLY A 520 38.79 5.36 -13.14
N VAL A 521 37.78 6.10 -13.60
CA VAL A 521 37.56 7.50 -13.19
C VAL A 521 37.38 7.59 -11.68
N ASP A 522 38.14 8.49 -11.06
CA ASP A 522 38.06 8.76 -9.63
C ASP A 522 37.76 10.25 -9.41
N TYR A 523 36.48 10.54 -9.19
CA TYR A 523 36.00 11.91 -9.02
C TYR A 523 36.67 12.63 -7.82
N LYS A 524 37.24 11.91 -6.84
CA LYS A 524 38.06 12.50 -5.75
C LYS A 524 39.26 13.31 -6.27
N LYS A 525 39.74 13.01 -7.49
CA LYS A 525 40.93 13.65 -8.09
C LYS A 525 40.61 14.94 -8.87
N ILE A 526 39.34 15.28 -9.11
CA ILE A 526 38.97 16.47 -9.88
C ILE A 526 39.20 17.77 -9.09
N LYS A 527 39.22 18.90 -9.79
CA LYS A 527 39.46 20.23 -9.18
C LYS A 527 38.36 20.59 -8.17
N THR A 528 37.09 20.30 -8.49
CA THR A 528 35.93 20.49 -7.60
C THR A 528 36.06 19.73 -6.28
N ALA A 529 36.30 18.42 -6.32
CA ALA A 529 36.49 17.60 -5.11
C ALA A 529 37.64 18.12 -4.23
N LYS A 530 38.77 18.49 -4.83
CA LYS A 530 39.94 19.03 -4.12
C LYS A 530 39.70 20.40 -3.47
N VAL A 531 38.87 21.24 -4.08
CA VAL A 531 38.44 22.51 -3.47
C VAL A 531 37.45 22.22 -2.34
N PHE A 532 36.40 21.42 -2.59
CA PHE A 532 35.38 21.08 -1.60
C PHE A 532 35.97 20.44 -0.33
N GLU A 533 36.77 19.37 -0.47
CA GLU A 533 37.38 18.71 0.69
C GLU A 533 38.32 19.66 1.46
N ARG A 534 39.08 20.53 0.77
CA ARG A 534 39.91 21.56 1.43
C ARG A 534 39.07 22.59 2.20
N THR A 535 37.98 23.06 1.64
CA THR A 535 37.07 24.01 2.30
C THR A 535 36.46 23.38 3.55
N VAL A 536 35.92 22.16 3.43
CA VAL A 536 35.41 21.38 4.57
C VAL A 536 36.51 21.13 5.60
N GLU A 537 37.72 20.75 5.21
CA GLU A 537 38.85 20.58 6.14
C GLU A 537 39.24 21.87 6.85
N THR A 538 39.22 23.02 6.17
CA THR A 538 39.63 24.32 6.72
C THR A 538 38.60 24.83 7.73
N GLU A 539 37.31 24.73 7.40
CA GLU A 539 36.22 25.25 8.24
C GLU A 539 35.85 24.29 9.38
N TYR A 540 35.90 22.97 9.15
CA TYR A 540 35.53 21.97 10.16
C TYR A 540 36.60 21.78 11.25
N GLN A 541 37.89 22.03 10.96
CA GLN A 541 38.98 21.82 11.92
C GLN A 541 38.89 22.65 13.21
N ILE A 542 38.01 23.66 13.26
CA ILE A 542 37.74 24.46 14.47
C ILE A 542 37.12 23.62 15.61
N LYS A 543 36.49 22.46 15.33
CA LYS A 543 35.97 21.55 16.35
C LYS A 543 36.18 20.08 15.99
N LYS A 544 37.16 19.43 16.64
CA LYS A 544 37.36 17.96 16.57
C LYS A 544 37.26 17.30 17.95
N PRO A 545 36.05 17.02 18.46
CA PRO A 545 35.86 16.17 19.64
C PRO A 545 36.31 14.73 19.36
N SER A 546 36.54 13.92 20.40
CA SER A 546 36.85 12.50 20.24
C SER A 546 35.55 11.67 20.24
N LEU A 547 35.45 10.69 19.34
CA LEU A 547 34.20 9.93 19.13
C LEU A 547 33.70 9.23 20.41
N GLU A 548 34.62 8.76 21.26
CA GLU A 548 34.25 8.10 22.53
C GLU A 548 33.61 9.03 23.56
N THR A 549 33.79 10.35 23.43
CA THR A 549 33.25 11.34 24.36
C THR A 549 31.78 11.63 24.07
N GLU A 550 31.42 11.85 22.79
CA GLU A 550 30.05 12.22 22.40
C GLU A 550 29.10 11.01 22.40
N HIS A 551 29.56 9.83 21.99
CA HIS A 551 28.72 8.62 21.99
C HIS A 551 28.31 8.16 23.40
N ARG A 552 28.95 8.66 24.47
CA ARG A 552 28.57 8.37 25.85
C ARG A 552 27.36 9.16 26.36
N SER A 553 27.09 10.36 25.85
CA SER A 553 25.97 11.19 26.32
C SER A 553 24.65 10.85 25.63
N GLY A 554 24.67 10.51 24.33
CA GLY A 554 23.47 10.03 23.63
C GLY A 554 23.00 8.64 24.08
N ALA A 555 23.92 7.80 24.54
CA ALA A 555 23.64 6.39 24.88
C ALA A 555 23.11 6.17 26.31
N GLU A 556 22.85 7.21 27.12
CA GLU A 556 22.40 7.02 28.51
C GLU A 556 21.06 6.26 28.61
N ASN A 557 20.16 6.47 27.64
CA ASN A 557 18.87 5.77 27.55
C ASN A 557 18.98 4.30 27.05
N VAL A 558 20.18 3.85 26.67
CA VAL A 558 20.43 2.55 26.00
C VAL A 558 21.51 1.74 26.75
N LYS A 559 21.90 2.17 27.95
CA LYS A 559 22.98 1.55 28.76
C LYS A 559 22.83 0.05 29.02
N ASP A 560 21.59 -0.44 29.11
CA ASP A 560 21.27 -1.83 29.46
C ASP A 560 20.87 -2.71 28.25
N ASP A 561 20.83 -2.17 27.02
CA ASP A 561 20.59 -2.97 25.81
C ASP A 561 21.84 -3.79 25.46
N LYS A 562 21.81 -5.06 25.86
CA LYS A 562 22.86 -6.06 25.59
C LYS A 562 23.10 -6.29 24.09
N THR A 563 22.09 -6.08 23.25
CA THR A 563 22.18 -6.25 21.79
C THR A 563 22.92 -5.07 21.17
N PHE A 564 22.54 -3.84 21.54
CA PHE A 564 23.29 -2.64 21.16
C PHE A 564 24.73 -2.65 21.70
N ALA A 565 24.94 -3.16 22.92
CA ALA A 565 26.28 -3.36 23.47
C ALA A 565 27.11 -4.38 22.65
N LYS A 566 26.51 -5.52 22.24
CA LYS A 566 27.15 -6.51 21.34
C LYS A 566 27.50 -5.90 19.98
N MET A 567 26.61 -5.08 19.41
CA MET A 567 26.85 -4.36 18.15
C MET A 567 27.99 -3.33 18.29
N LEU A 568 28.00 -2.55 19.37
CA LEU A 568 29.06 -1.58 19.67
C LEU A 568 30.42 -2.28 19.91
N GLU A 569 30.43 -3.45 20.56
CA GLU A 569 31.63 -4.29 20.69
C GLU A 569 32.13 -4.83 19.35
N LEU A 570 31.23 -5.35 18.49
CA LEU A 570 31.59 -5.84 17.16
C LEU A 570 32.24 -4.74 16.33
N VAL A 571 31.60 -3.56 16.27
CA VAL A 571 32.15 -2.42 15.53
C VAL A 571 33.50 -1.99 16.11
N LYS A 572 33.65 -1.86 17.44
CA LYS A 572 34.94 -1.57 18.10
C LYS A 572 36.04 -2.57 17.78
N LYS A 573 35.72 -3.86 17.64
CA LYS A 573 36.68 -4.92 17.27
C LYS A 573 37.06 -4.87 15.78
N CYS A 574 36.23 -4.24 14.95
CA CYS A 574 36.46 -4.09 13.51
C CYS A 574 37.12 -2.75 13.11
N ILE A 575 36.93 -1.66 13.86
CA ILE A 575 37.60 -0.37 13.56
C ILE A 575 39.09 -0.46 13.91
N LYS A 576 39.98 -0.19 12.94
CA LYS A 576 41.38 0.18 13.24
C LYS A 576 41.46 1.70 13.40
N GLN A 577 42.28 2.21 14.32
CA GLN A 577 42.44 3.65 14.58
C GLN A 577 42.79 4.50 13.34
N ASN A 578 43.31 3.88 12.27
CA ASN A 578 43.71 4.53 11.02
C ASN A 578 42.72 4.26 9.84
N ALA A 579 41.59 3.60 10.09
CA ALA A 579 40.59 3.31 9.06
C ALA A 579 39.73 4.54 8.73
N PHE A 580 39.08 4.54 7.55
CA PHE A 580 38.03 5.51 7.27
C PHE A 580 36.88 5.34 8.27
N ASN A 581 36.37 6.47 8.76
CA ASN A 581 35.40 6.52 9.85
C ASN A 581 34.11 7.19 9.34
N PRO A 582 33.03 6.42 9.11
CA PRO A 582 31.80 6.94 8.52
C PRO A 582 31.06 7.92 9.43
N TYR A 583 31.32 7.96 10.74
CA TYR A 583 30.75 8.97 11.64
C TYR A 583 31.37 10.35 11.43
N TYR A 584 32.70 10.40 11.44
CA TYR A 584 33.44 11.62 11.16
C TYR A 584 33.07 12.18 9.78
N GLN A 585 32.75 11.29 8.84
CA GLN A 585 32.31 11.67 7.50
C GLN A 585 30.84 12.15 7.46
N ALA A 586 29.91 11.49 8.14
CA ALA A 586 28.53 11.95 8.27
C ALA A 586 28.43 13.33 8.97
N GLN A 587 29.19 13.54 10.06
CA GLN A 587 29.28 14.85 10.71
C GLN A 587 29.83 15.94 9.76
N ARG A 588 30.76 15.59 8.85
CA ARG A 588 31.26 16.51 7.81
C ARG A 588 30.24 16.80 6.71
N ASP A 589 29.42 15.82 6.32
CA ASP A 589 28.29 16.05 5.39
C ASP A 589 27.25 16.98 6.04
N GLU A 590 26.83 16.69 7.28
CA GLU A 590 25.89 17.52 8.04
C GLU A 590 26.40 18.96 8.24
N PHE A 591 27.69 19.12 8.57
CA PHE A 591 28.34 20.43 8.63
C PHE A 591 28.37 21.13 7.27
N ALA A 592 28.72 20.43 6.19
CA ALA A 592 28.80 21.01 4.85
C ALA A 592 27.42 21.43 4.30
N VAL A 593 26.36 20.72 4.65
CA VAL A 593 24.97 21.12 4.36
C VAL A 593 24.59 22.35 5.21
N ALA A 594 24.83 22.32 6.53
CA ALA A 594 24.49 23.43 7.43
C ALA A 594 25.18 24.75 7.06
N ASN A 595 26.44 24.70 6.60
CA ASN A 595 27.22 25.86 6.16
C ASN A 595 27.10 26.15 4.66
N LYS A 596 26.23 25.43 3.92
CA LYS A 596 25.96 25.64 2.48
C LYS A 596 27.19 25.50 1.58
N LEU A 597 28.11 24.61 1.94
CA LEU A 597 29.30 24.27 1.14
C LEU A 597 28.96 23.39 -0.07
N PHE A 598 27.86 22.64 0.02
CA PHE A 598 27.20 22.05 -1.14
C PHE A 598 26.42 23.10 -1.93
N ARG A 599 26.54 23.08 -3.27
CA ARG A 599 25.59 23.81 -4.12
C ARG A 599 24.27 23.03 -4.16
N HIS A 600 23.30 23.48 -3.38
CA HIS A 600 21.94 22.96 -3.41
C HIS A 600 21.22 23.39 -4.70
N LEU A 601 20.83 22.40 -5.50
CA LEU A 601 19.90 22.51 -6.62
C LEU A 601 18.50 22.17 -6.10
N LYS A 602 17.72 23.21 -5.76
CA LYS A 602 16.38 23.13 -5.18
C LYS A 602 15.36 23.77 -6.11
N ASP A 603 14.12 23.28 -6.10
CA ASP A 603 13.02 23.78 -6.95
C ASP A 603 13.36 23.67 -8.45
N VAL A 604 13.96 22.53 -8.81
CA VAL A 604 14.37 22.16 -10.17
C VAL A 604 13.59 20.93 -10.65
N ASP A 605 13.06 20.99 -11.88
CA ASP A 605 12.28 19.93 -12.50
C ASP A 605 13.19 18.89 -13.20
N LEU A 606 14.27 19.38 -13.84
CA LEU A 606 15.30 18.57 -14.52
C LEU A 606 16.71 18.96 -14.07
N VAL A 607 17.46 18.01 -13.49
CA VAL A 607 18.89 18.16 -13.20
C VAL A 607 19.68 17.26 -14.15
N MET A 608 20.66 17.82 -14.86
CA MET A 608 21.50 17.09 -15.81
C MET A 608 22.97 17.41 -15.54
N ILE A 609 23.73 16.43 -15.05
CA ILE A 609 25.16 16.55 -14.80
C ILE A 609 25.92 15.75 -15.87
N LEU A 610 26.75 16.46 -16.65
CA LEU A 610 27.52 15.96 -17.79
C LEU A 610 29.02 16.13 -17.54
N ASP A 611 29.84 15.35 -18.24
CA ASP A 611 31.25 15.70 -18.43
C ASP A 611 31.44 16.70 -19.59
N SER A 612 32.67 17.16 -19.81
CA SER A 612 33.03 18.03 -20.94
C SER A 612 32.94 17.38 -22.34
N LYS A 613 32.36 16.17 -22.46
CA LYS A 613 32.07 15.47 -23.71
C LYS A 613 30.56 15.19 -23.90
N GLY A 614 29.72 15.61 -22.94
CA GLY A 614 28.27 15.36 -22.97
C GLY A 614 27.85 13.97 -22.48
N ASN A 615 28.74 13.17 -21.91
CA ASN A 615 28.37 11.91 -21.28
C ASN A 615 27.63 12.16 -19.96
N VAL A 616 26.54 11.45 -19.67
CA VAL A 616 25.82 11.63 -18.41
C VAL A 616 26.65 11.11 -17.23
N ILE A 617 26.86 11.97 -16.22
CA ILE A 617 27.43 11.63 -14.90
C ILE A 617 26.30 11.31 -13.92
N MET A 618 25.26 12.15 -13.91
CA MET A 618 24.04 11.98 -13.13
C MET A 618 22.88 12.74 -13.77
N PHE A 619 21.66 12.22 -13.66
CA PHE A 619 20.43 12.84 -14.11
C PHE A 619 19.33 12.70 -13.03
N GLN A 620 18.45 13.69 -12.90
CA GLN A 620 17.19 13.58 -12.17
C GLN A 620 16.05 14.29 -12.93
N CYS A 621 14.88 13.66 -12.97
CA CYS A 621 13.60 14.34 -13.15
C CYS A 621 12.78 14.20 -11.86
N SER A 622 12.42 15.33 -11.24
CA SER A 622 11.93 15.36 -9.85
C SER A 622 10.44 15.04 -9.67
N ASP A 623 9.67 15.04 -10.76
CA ASP A 623 8.25 14.64 -10.80
C ASP A 623 7.97 13.58 -11.90
N ALA A 624 8.98 12.75 -12.17
CA ALA A 624 9.00 11.79 -13.26
C ALA A 624 7.81 10.81 -13.26
N ILE A 625 7.51 10.19 -12.11
CA ILE A 625 6.43 9.18 -12.02
C ILE A 625 5.06 9.80 -12.32
N ARG A 626 4.83 11.09 -12.02
CA ARG A 626 3.58 11.78 -12.38
C ARG A 626 3.53 12.22 -13.84
N GLN A 627 4.68 12.64 -14.41
CA GLN A 627 4.77 13.06 -15.82
C GLN A 627 4.74 11.90 -16.82
N LEU A 628 5.32 10.74 -16.48
CA LEU A 628 5.35 9.55 -17.33
C LEU A 628 4.10 8.68 -17.18
N PHE A 629 3.47 8.70 -16.00
CA PHE A 629 2.23 7.96 -15.74
C PHE A 629 1.11 8.89 -15.28
N ASN A 630 1.00 9.12 -13.96
CA ASN A 630 0.00 9.94 -13.27
C ASN A 630 0.17 9.80 -11.74
N ARG A 631 -0.55 10.65 -10.99
CA ARG A 631 -0.57 10.63 -9.51
C ARG A 631 -1.09 9.32 -8.91
N THR A 632 -2.00 8.61 -9.58
CA THR A 632 -2.54 7.33 -9.08
C THR A 632 -1.49 6.23 -9.13
N MET A 633 -0.64 6.22 -10.16
CA MET A 633 0.50 5.29 -10.27
C MET A 633 1.52 5.49 -9.14
N GLU A 634 1.90 6.74 -8.84
CA GLU A 634 2.78 7.07 -7.71
C GLU A 634 2.24 6.55 -6.36
N GLN A 635 0.94 6.71 -6.14
CA GLN A 635 0.25 6.22 -4.95
C GLN A 635 0.24 4.68 -4.92
N ALA A 636 -0.08 4.01 -6.02
CA ALA A 636 -0.07 2.55 -6.13
C ALA A 636 1.32 1.94 -5.86
N ILE A 637 2.37 2.49 -6.49
CA ILE A 637 3.79 2.12 -6.25
C ILE A 637 4.12 2.18 -4.75
N THR A 638 3.71 3.28 -4.10
CA THR A 638 3.92 3.48 -2.65
C THR A 638 3.14 2.44 -1.81
N THR A 639 1.87 2.20 -2.16
CA THR A 639 1.01 1.24 -1.45
C THR A 639 1.53 -0.19 -1.55
N ASP A 640 1.92 -0.67 -2.73
CA ASP A 640 2.46 -2.02 -2.92
C ASP A 640 3.73 -2.26 -2.09
N MET A 641 4.63 -1.27 -2.01
CA MET A 641 5.85 -1.35 -1.20
C MET A 641 5.55 -1.37 0.31
N GLU A 642 4.64 -0.53 0.79
CA GLU A 642 4.22 -0.49 2.20
C GLU A 642 3.44 -1.77 2.60
N VAL A 643 2.61 -2.32 1.69
CA VAL A 643 1.87 -3.58 1.88
C VAL A 643 2.82 -4.78 1.89
N PHE A 644 3.71 -4.92 0.91
CA PHE A 644 4.67 -6.02 0.85
C PHE A 644 5.57 -6.02 2.10
N SER A 645 6.16 -4.86 2.44
CA SER A 645 7.01 -4.72 3.62
C SER A 645 6.24 -4.74 4.95
N THR A 646 4.91 -4.84 4.94
CA THR A 646 4.07 -5.12 6.12
C THR A 646 3.83 -6.62 6.30
N GLN A 647 3.75 -7.38 5.20
CA GLN A 647 3.50 -8.82 5.21
C GLN A 647 4.80 -9.64 5.27
N GLN A 648 5.89 -9.10 4.75
CA GLN A 648 7.24 -9.64 4.88
C GLN A 648 8.07 -8.79 5.84
N ALA A 649 8.88 -9.47 6.66
CA ALA A 649 9.78 -8.81 7.59
C ALA A 649 10.95 -8.20 6.79
N VAL A 650 11.12 -6.87 6.88
CA VAL A 650 12.23 -6.16 6.24
C VAL A 650 13.55 -6.72 6.78
N PRO A 651 14.51 -7.11 5.90
CA PRO A 651 15.82 -7.52 6.34
C PRO A 651 16.54 -6.36 7.04
N THR A 652 17.09 -6.63 8.23
CA THR A 652 18.06 -5.74 8.86
C THR A 652 19.24 -5.56 7.89
N PRO A 653 19.66 -4.32 7.60
CA PRO A 653 20.80 -4.07 6.72
C PRO A 653 22.10 -4.56 7.38
N ASP A 654 23.17 -4.77 6.60
CA ASP A 654 24.41 -5.33 7.18
C ASP A 654 24.97 -4.44 8.30
N MET A 655 25.19 -5.04 9.47
CA MET A 655 25.67 -4.32 10.65
C MET A 655 27.17 -4.01 10.59
N THR A 656 27.94 -4.57 9.65
CA THR A 656 29.30 -4.11 9.33
C THR A 656 29.30 -2.79 8.57
N ARG A 657 28.44 -2.68 7.54
CA ARG A 657 28.31 -1.53 6.63
C ARG A 657 27.52 -0.38 7.25
N HIS A 658 26.37 -0.67 7.85
CA HIS A 658 25.42 0.33 8.33
C HIS A 658 25.31 0.40 9.85
N GLY A 659 25.63 -0.69 10.55
CA GLY A 659 24.95 -1.03 11.81
C GLY A 659 24.96 0.00 12.92
N LEU A 660 26.07 0.73 13.09
CA LEU A 660 26.18 1.73 14.14
C LEU A 660 25.45 3.04 13.77
N HIS A 661 25.50 3.45 12.50
CA HIS A 661 24.69 4.56 11.95
C HIS A 661 23.21 4.21 11.89
N PHE A 662 22.87 2.97 11.55
CA PHE A 662 21.52 2.43 11.55
C PHE A 662 20.92 2.45 12.96
N ALA A 663 21.70 2.10 13.98
CA ALA A 663 21.28 2.23 15.37
C ALA A 663 21.06 3.71 15.79
N GLN A 664 21.90 4.65 15.34
CA GLN A 664 21.65 6.08 15.55
C GLN A 664 20.36 6.54 14.84
N TRP A 665 20.13 6.12 13.59
CA TRP A 665 18.91 6.42 12.85
C TRP A 665 17.66 5.91 13.56
N LEU A 666 17.68 4.70 14.13
CA LEU A 666 16.57 4.18 14.94
C LEU A 666 16.37 4.93 16.27
N VAL A 667 17.44 5.47 16.87
CA VAL A 667 17.34 6.33 18.07
C VAL A 667 16.75 7.72 17.74
N GLU A 668 17.05 8.27 16.57
CA GLU A 668 16.44 9.50 16.04
C GLU A 668 15.00 9.27 15.53
N ARG A 669 14.69 8.04 15.10
CA ARG A 669 13.41 7.60 14.54
C ARG A 669 12.84 6.42 15.34
N PRO A 670 12.40 6.62 16.60
CA PRO A 670 11.79 5.56 17.40
C PRO A 670 10.48 5.03 16.76
N ASP A 671 9.86 5.77 15.83
CA ASP A 671 8.74 5.31 15.01
C ASP A 671 9.13 4.23 13.97
N LEU A 672 10.42 4.06 13.71
CA LEU A 672 11.00 3.01 12.85
C LEU A 672 11.65 1.88 13.65
N ASP A 673 11.85 2.04 14.97
CA ASP A 673 12.58 1.08 15.80
C ASP A 673 11.68 -0.08 16.26
N PHE A 674 11.83 -1.20 15.57
CA PHE A 674 11.14 -2.47 15.86
C PHE A 674 11.55 -3.12 17.19
N ARG A 675 12.60 -2.62 17.87
CA ARG A 675 13.07 -3.16 19.16
C ARG A 675 12.29 -2.60 20.35
N LEU A 676 11.59 -1.49 20.19
CA LEU A 676 10.86 -0.83 21.29
C LEU A 676 9.55 -1.59 21.58
N PRO A 677 9.25 -2.01 22.83
CA PRO A 677 8.08 -2.84 23.15
C PRO A 677 6.70 -2.26 22.79
N ASN A 678 6.62 -0.95 22.52
CA ASN A 678 5.38 -0.26 22.16
C ASN A 678 5.25 0.02 20.64
N SER A 679 6.25 -0.37 19.83
CA SER A 679 6.24 -0.18 18.38
C SER A 679 5.35 -1.21 17.69
N ASP A 680 4.53 -0.78 16.72
CA ASP A 680 3.82 -1.72 15.83
C ASP A 680 4.82 -2.28 14.80
N PRO A 681 5.17 -3.59 14.84
CA PRO A 681 6.21 -4.17 13.98
C PRO A 681 5.86 -4.17 12.49
N ARG A 682 4.61 -3.84 12.12
CA ARG A 682 4.18 -3.64 10.73
C ARG A 682 4.59 -2.28 10.18
N LEU A 683 4.75 -1.30 11.07
CA LEU A 683 5.01 0.10 10.76
C LEU A 683 6.45 0.49 11.12
N ALA A 684 6.92 0.08 12.29
CA ALA A 684 8.30 0.26 12.74
C ALA A 684 9.23 -0.68 11.98
N LYS A 685 9.73 -0.21 10.83
CA LYS A 685 10.61 -0.96 9.94
C LYS A 685 11.55 -0.05 9.17
N SER A 686 12.82 -0.41 9.18
CA SER A 686 13.90 0.23 8.42
C SER A 686 14.86 -0.87 7.92
N GLY A 687 15.26 -0.84 6.65
CA GLY A 687 16.13 -1.84 6.04
C GLY A 687 15.98 -1.96 4.53
N VAL A 688 16.40 -3.10 3.95
CA VAL A 688 16.47 -3.28 2.49
C VAL A 688 16.26 -4.73 2.06
N TYR A 689 15.52 -4.94 0.96
CA TYR A 689 15.41 -6.23 0.26
C TYR A 689 16.29 -6.22 -1.00
N HIS A 690 16.88 -7.36 -1.36
CA HIS A 690 17.66 -7.52 -2.59
C HIS A 690 17.02 -8.58 -3.50
N PHE A 691 16.54 -8.17 -4.68
CA PHE A 691 15.93 -9.06 -5.69
C PHE A 691 16.85 -9.23 -6.91
N GLY A 692 16.76 -10.36 -7.61
CA GLY A 692 17.63 -10.72 -8.72
C GLY A 692 18.86 -11.56 -8.34
N CYS A 693 20.01 -11.28 -8.96
CA CYS A 693 21.18 -12.15 -8.86
C CYS A 693 22.53 -11.40 -8.82
N ARG A 694 23.54 -12.10 -8.29
CA ARG A 694 24.95 -11.66 -8.29
C ARG A 694 25.90 -12.85 -8.17
N PHE A 695 27.20 -12.59 -8.28
CA PHE A 695 28.24 -13.55 -7.91
C PHE A 695 28.45 -13.58 -6.39
N PRO A 696 28.93 -14.71 -5.83
CA PRO A 696 29.33 -14.80 -4.42
C PRO A 696 30.60 -13.98 -4.14
N ILE A 697 30.88 -13.74 -2.86
CA ILE A 697 32.14 -13.15 -2.41
C ILE A 697 33.31 -14.01 -2.89
N GLY A 698 34.38 -13.38 -3.37
CA GLY A 698 35.57 -14.05 -3.89
C GLY A 698 35.54 -14.32 -5.40
N ASP A 699 34.47 -13.95 -6.11
CA ASP A 699 34.43 -14.01 -7.57
C ASP A 699 34.04 -12.68 -8.25
N PRO A 700 34.81 -11.60 -8.03
CA PRO A 700 34.47 -10.27 -8.54
C PRO A 700 34.62 -10.17 -10.07
N ASP A 701 35.41 -11.06 -10.69
CA ASP A 701 35.56 -11.17 -12.15
C ASP A 701 34.50 -12.07 -12.82
N GLY A 702 33.61 -12.71 -12.05
CA GLY A 702 32.53 -13.56 -12.56
C GLY A 702 32.99 -14.82 -13.30
N GLU A 703 34.03 -15.50 -12.80
CA GLU A 703 34.59 -16.72 -13.42
C GLU A 703 33.78 -18.00 -13.09
N GLY A 704 32.81 -17.92 -12.19
CA GLY A 704 32.06 -19.07 -11.65
C GLY A 704 32.58 -19.59 -10.31
N ARG A 705 33.61 -18.97 -9.72
CA ARG A 705 34.25 -19.42 -8.48
C ARG A 705 33.25 -19.42 -7.32
N GLY A 706 33.19 -20.54 -6.59
CA GLY A 706 32.21 -20.74 -5.51
C GLY A 706 30.75 -20.97 -5.97
N THR A 707 30.44 -20.94 -7.27
CA THR A 707 29.08 -21.17 -7.78
C THR A 707 28.86 -22.64 -8.16
N LYS A 708 27.66 -23.18 -7.94
CA LYS A 708 27.32 -24.58 -8.30
C LYS A 708 27.13 -24.82 -9.81
N ARG A 709 27.12 -23.78 -10.64
CA ARG A 709 26.80 -23.86 -12.09
C ARG A 709 27.75 -23.08 -13.00
N GLY A 710 28.75 -22.37 -12.49
CA GLY A 710 29.64 -21.53 -13.30
C GLY A 710 29.04 -20.18 -13.71
N GLY A 711 28.21 -19.56 -12.87
CA GLY A 711 27.50 -18.32 -13.20
C GLY A 711 26.61 -17.77 -12.07
N PRO A 712 25.84 -16.69 -12.33
CA PRO A 712 25.14 -15.92 -11.30
C PRO A 712 24.22 -16.73 -10.38
N CYS A 713 24.29 -16.40 -9.08
CA CYS A 713 23.46 -16.95 -8.03
C CYS A 713 22.32 -15.98 -7.67
N PRO A 714 21.11 -16.45 -7.33
CA PRO A 714 20.06 -15.57 -6.82
C PRO A 714 20.46 -14.98 -5.46
N THR A 715 19.99 -13.78 -5.15
CA THR A 715 20.15 -13.14 -3.82
C THR A 715 19.51 -13.98 -2.70
N LYS A 716 19.73 -13.60 -1.43
CA LYS A 716 19.09 -14.22 -0.26
C LYS A 716 17.57 -14.13 -0.35
N ASP A 717 17.03 -12.96 -0.67
CA ASP A 717 15.57 -12.75 -0.66
C ASP A 717 14.87 -13.44 -1.83
N MET A 718 15.55 -13.60 -2.98
CA MET A 718 15.11 -14.49 -4.07
C MET A 718 15.13 -15.99 -3.71
N ARG A 719 15.83 -16.38 -2.65
CA ARG A 719 15.90 -17.77 -2.17
C ARG A 719 14.98 -18.05 -0.98
N GLN A 720 14.32 -17.04 -0.42
CA GLN A 720 13.32 -17.24 0.63
C GLN A 720 12.04 -17.79 -0.01
N ARG A 721 11.51 -18.90 0.53
CA ARG A 721 10.24 -19.46 0.07
C ARG A 721 9.10 -18.64 0.67
N LEU A 722 8.45 -17.84 -0.17
CA LEU A 722 7.16 -17.23 0.16
C LEU A 722 6.06 -18.28 0.06
N GLU A 723 5.02 -18.15 0.89
CA GLU A 723 3.87 -19.05 0.90
C GLU A 723 2.56 -18.24 1.01
N GLY A 724 1.49 -18.73 0.37
CA GLY A 724 0.15 -18.13 0.44
C GLY A 724 0.09 -16.71 -0.12
N SER A 725 -0.56 -15.80 0.63
CA SER A 725 -0.78 -14.41 0.20
C SER A 725 0.50 -13.63 -0.10
N CYS A 726 1.63 -14.01 0.51
CA CYS A 726 2.91 -13.35 0.33
C CYS A 726 3.52 -13.62 -1.06
N GLU A 727 3.29 -14.80 -1.64
CA GLU A 727 3.70 -15.14 -3.01
C GLU A 727 2.91 -14.31 -4.04
N HIS A 728 1.59 -14.21 -3.84
CA HIS A 728 0.70 -13.41 -4.69
C HIS A 728 1.03 -11.90 -4.62
N ASN A 729 1.29 -11.35 -3.44
CA ASN A 729 1.64 -9.93 -3.30
C ASN A 729 3.10 -9.65 -3.72
N PHE A 730 3.99 -10.64 -3.73
CA PHE A 730 5.30 -10.52 -4.39
C PHE A 730 5.18 -10.44 -5.92
N HIS A 731 4.24 -11.16 -6.54
CA HIS A 731 3.95 -11.02 -7.98
C HIS A 731 3.53 -9.59 -8.34
N LYS A 732 2.66 -8.97 -7.53
CA LYS A 732 2.23 -7.58 -7.69
C LYS A 732 3.37 -6.59 -7.51
N LEU A 733 4.14 -6.71 -6.42
CA LEU A 733 5.33 -5.89 -6.21
C LEU A 733 6.27 -5.98 -7.42
N ARG A 734 6.49 -7.20 -7.94
CA ARG A 734 7.42 -7.49 -9.03
C ARG A 734 7.02 -6.86 -10.37
N PHE A 735 5.83 -7.14 -10.88
CA PHE A 735 5.44 -6.69 -12.23
C PHE A 735 4.63 -5.40 -12.22
N GLY A 736 3.99 -5.07 -11.09
CA GLY A 736 3.37 -3.78 -10.83
C GLY A 736 4.41 -2.75 -10.39
N ALA A 737 4.54 -2.51 -9.07
CA ALA A 737 5.33 -1.39 -8.56
C ALA A 737 6.80 -1.36 -9.04
N LEU A 738 7.54 -2.47 -8.92
CA LEU A 738 8.91 -2.57 -9.43
C LEU A 738 8.96 -2.53 -10.97
N GLY A 739 7.88 -2.90 -11.67
CA GLY A 739 7.72 -2.73 -13.11
C GLY A 739 7.65 -1.26 -13.53
N ALA A 740 6.76 -0.47 -12.91
CA ALA A 740 6.64 0.97 -13.19
C ALA A 740 7.93 1.74 -12.83
N CYS A 741 8.56 1.36 -11.72
CA CYS A 741 9.88 1.89 -11.34
C CYS A 741 10.96 1.55 -12.39
N THR A 742 10.94 0.33 -12.93
CA THR A 742 11.86 -0.10 -13.99
C THR A 742 11.62 0.66 -15.28
N GLU A 743 10.37 0.82 -15.72
CA GLU A 743 10.04 1.51 -16.95
C GLU A 743 10.45 2.98 -16.90
N ALA A 744 10.14 3.68 -15.81
CA ALA A 744 10.49 5.10 -15.66
C ALA A 744 12.02 5.32 -15.65
N VAL A 745 12.78 4.39 -15.06
CA VAL A 745 14.26 4.37 -15.17
C VAL A 745 14.70 4.06 -16.60
N SER A 746 14.10 3.04 -17.23
CA SER A 746 14.48 2.55 -18.57
C SER A 746 14.23 3.58 -19.65
N PHE A 747 13.11 4.31 -19.58
CA PHE A 747 12.75 5.40 -20.48
C PHE A 747 13.85 6.48 -20.52
N PHE A 748 14.26 7.01 -19.36
CA PHE A 748 15.33 8.01 -19.34
C PHE A 748 16.71 7.43 -19.66
N PHE A 749 16.96 6.16 -19.33
CA PHE A 749 18.25 5.51 -19.62
C PHE A 749 18.42 5.22 -21.12
N GLU A 750 17.39 4.68 -21.78
CA GLU A 750 17.32 4.52 -23.24
C GLU A 750 17.47 5.87 -23.95
N LEU A 751 16.75 6.90 -23.48
CA LEU A 751 16.81 8.25 -24.05
C LEU A 751 18.20 8.90 -23.92
N LEU A 752 18.92 8.65 -22.82
CA LEU A 752 20.18 9.33 -22.52
C LEU A 752 21.43 8.56 -22.94
N GLU A 753 21.47 7.24 -22.80
CA GLU A 753 22.66 6.42 -23.09
C GLU A 753 22.25 5.11 -23.83
N PRO A 754 21.62 5.19 -25.03
CA PRO A 754 20.98 4.04 -25.70
C PRO A 754 21.95 2.88 -26.00
N GLU A 755 23.20 3.18 -26.35
CA GLU A 755 24.24 2.15 -26.57
C GLU A 755 24.51 1.33 -25.30
N MET A 756 24.50 1.99 -24.14
CA MET A 756 24.71 1.36 -22.83
C MET A 756 23.47 0.58 -22.42
N PHE A 757 22.27 1.15 -22.61
CA PHE A 757 20.99 0.48 -22.35
C PHE A 757 20.85 -0.83 -23.14
N ALA A 758 21.27 -0.85 -24.41
CA ALA A 758 21.30 -2.06 -25.22
C ALA A 758 22.27 -3.13 -24.68
N GLU A 759 23.45 -2.74 -24.19
CA GLU A 759 24.37 -3.69 -23.52
C GLU A 759 23.81 -4.18 -22.17
N TYR A 760 23.11 -3.34 -21.40
CA TYR A 760 22.40 -3.73 -20.17
C TYR A 760 21.38 -4.86 -20.44
N VAL A 761 20.49 -4.68 -21.41
CA VAL A 761 19.50 -5.71 -21.81
C VAL A 761 20.19 -7.00 -22.27
N ALA A 762 21.18 -6.90 -23.15
CA ALA A 762 21.90 -8.07 -23.67
C ALA A 762 22.61 -8.89 -22.57
N ILE A 763 23.05 -8.24 -21.48
CA ILE A 763 23.62 -8.90 -20.30
C ILE A 763 22.56 -9.69 -19.51
N VAL A 764 21.37 -9.12 -19.28
CA VAL A 764 20.30 -9.82 -18.56
C VAL A 764 19.72 -10.97 -19.37
N ASP A 765 19.67 -10.87 -20.70
CA ASP A 765 19.29 -11.99 -21.56
C ASP A 765 20.22 -13.21 -21.40
N GLN A 766 21.52 -13.00 -21.13
CA GLN A 766 22.41 -14.12 -20.79
C GLN A 766 22.05 -14.76 -19.44
N VAL A 767 21.71 -13.95 -18.43
CA VAL A 767 21.24 -14.45 -17.11
C VAL A 767 19.93 -15.25 -17.26
N ARG A 768 18.98 -14.72 -18.04
CA ARG A 768 17.69 -15.32 -18.41
C ARG A 768 17.88 -16.70 -19.03
N ASN A 769 18.80 -16.81 -19.99
CA ASN A 769 19.11 -18.06 -20.68
C ASN A 769 19.84 -19.09 -19.80
N PHE A 770 20.76 -18.65 -18.94
CA PHE A 770 21.57 -19.53 -18.09
C PHE A 770 20.82 -20.10 -16.87
N ASN A 771 20.04 -19.28 -16.15
CA ASN A 771 19.42 -19.71 -14.90
C ASN A 771 18.09 -19.00 -14.61
N LYS A 772 16.99 -19.65 -14.99
CA LYS A 772 15.60 -19.22 -14.73
C LYS A 772 15.28 -18.92 -13.26
N PHE A 773 16.06 -19.43 -12.29
CA PHE A 773 15.89 -19.15 -10.86
C PHE A 773 16.72 -17.96 -10.34
N ALA A 774 17.69 -17.47 -11.12
CA ALA A 774 18.46 -16.24 -10.82
C ALA A 774 17.90 -15.01 -11.55
N HIS A 775 17.25 -15.22 -12.70
CA HIS A 775 16.59 -14.17 -13.45
C HIS A 775 15.40 -13.56 -12.67
N PHE A 776 15.42 -12.23 -12.51
CA PHE A 776 14.32 -11.46 -11.92
C PHE A 776 13.92 -10.33 -12.89
N GLU A 777 13.07 -10.67 -13.86
CA GLU A 777 12.42 -9.68 -14.70
C GLU A 777 11.23 -9.03 -13.99
N THR A 778 11.09 -7.72 -14.19
CA THR A 778 9.86 -6.94 -14.00
C THR A 778 9.24 -6.57 -15.37
N ARG A 779 9.93 -6.96 -16.45
CA ARG A 779 9.59 -6.70 -17.85
C ARG A 779 9.74 -7.95 -18.70
N LYS A 780 8.67 -8.32 -19.42
CA LYS A 780 8.62 -9.50 -20.29
C LYS A 780 9.63 -9.37 -21.45
N SER A 781 9.88 -8.15 -21.91
CA SER A 781 10.85 -7.74 -22.96
C SER A 781 11.76 -6.60 -22.47
N GLN A 782 13.00 -6.51 -22.98
CA GLN A 782 13.95 -5.41 -22.71
C GLN A 782 14.22 -5.14 -21.21
N GLU A 783 14.23 -6.20 -20.39
CA GLU A 783 14.63 -6.12 -18.97
C GLU A 783 16.12 -5.72 -18.86
N PRO A 784 16.48 -4.55 -18.31
CA PRO A 784 17.88 -4.08 -18.32
C PRO A 784 18.65 -4.46 -17.05
N PHE A 785 18.00 -4.86 -15.96
CA PHE A 785 18.62 -4.94 -14.63
C PHE A 785 18.57 -6.33 -14.00
N ALA A 786 19.73 -6.93 -13.78
CA ALA A 786 19.90 -8.24 -13.14
C ALA A 786 19.71 -8.21 -11.62
N MET A 787 19.75 -7.02 -10.98
CA MET A 787 19.51 -6.86 -9.54
C MET A 787 18.72 -5.57 -9.24
N ARG A 788 17.86 -5.64 -8.22
CA ARG A 788 17.14 -4.49 -7.65
C ARG A 788 17.24 -4.49 -6.13
N ALA A 789 17.38 -3.32 -5.52
CA ALA A 789 17.31 -3.15 -4.07
C ALA A 789 16.11 -2.28 -3.69
N LEU A 790 15.22 -2.78 -2.83
CA LEU A 790 14.08 -2.02 -2.28
C LEU A 790 14.42 -1.58 -0.86
N LEU A 791 14.79 -0.31 -0.71
CA LEU A 791 15.06 0.33 0.57
C LEU A 791 13.74 0.78 1.19
N VAL A 792 13.50 0.42 2.44
CA VAL A 792 12.31 0.75 3.23
C VAL A 792 12.76 1.59 4.43
N ASN A 793 12.42 2.88 4.44
CA ASN A 793 12.78 3.85 5.50
C ASN A 793 14.25 3.78 5.96
N LEU A 794 15.18 3.46 5.06
CA LEU A 794 16.61 3.36 5.34
C LEU A 794 17.28 4.75 5.24
N MET A 795 18.29 5.00 6.09
CA MET A 795 19.17 6.17 5.99
C MET A 795 20.45 5.79 5.23
N THR A 796 20.84 6.59 4.23
CA THR A 796 21.96 6.28 3.32
C THR A 796 23.13 7.24 3.56
N ASN A 797 24.19 6.73 4.18
CA ASN A 797 25.43 7.49 4.45
C ASN A 797 26.38 7.49 3.25
N GLU A 798 27.50 8.22 3.33
CA GLU A 798 28.50 8.31 2.25
C GLU A 798 29.07 6.94 1.90
N HIS A 799 28.91 6.50 0.66
CA HIS A 799 29.55 5.29 0.15
C HIS A 799 29.74 5.34 -1.39
N LYS A 800 30.21 4.23 -1.96
CA LYS A 800 30.19 3.92 -3.39
C LYS A 800 29.74 2.47 -3.60
N ASP A 801 29.04 2.19 -4.69
CA ASP A 801 28.61 0.82 -5.01
C ASP A 801 29.71 0.07 -5.77
N HIS A 802 30.71 -0.41 -5.03
CA HIS A 802 31.86 -1.13 -5.59
C HIS A 802 31.51 -2.49 -6.25
N GLY A 803 30.26 -2.95 -6.15
CA GLY A 803 29.73 -4.10 -6.89
C GLY A 803 29.27 -3.78 -8.32
N ASP A 804 28.80 -2.57 -8.58
CA ASP A 804 28.16 -2.13 -9.83
C ASP A 804 29.09 -2.18 -11.05
N TRP A 805 28.52 -2.10 -12.25
CA TRP A 805 29.25 -1.97 -13.52
C TRP A 805 30.17 -0.74 -13.51
N GLN A 806 31.47 -0.93 -13.81
CA GLN A 806 32.43 0.17 -13.93
C GLN A 806 32.12 1.12 -15.11
N GLY A 807 31.72 2.35 -14.81
CA GLY A 807 31.24 3.29 -15.83
C GLY A 807 29.83 2.94 -16.36
N GLY A 808 29.04 2.15 -15.62
CA GLY A 808 27.62 1.98 -15.84
C GLY A 808 26.79 3.12 -15.22
N LEU A 809 25.46 2.97 -15.25
CA LEU A 809 24.51 3.77 -14.47
C LEU A 809 23.65 2.86 -13.57
N ALA A 810 23.43 3.29 -12.33
CA ALA A 810 22.38 2.78 -11.45
C ALA A 810 21.16 3.69 -11.53
N GLY A 811 19.96 3.12 -11.57
CA GLY A 811 18.70 3.86 -11.71
C GLY A 811 17.86 3.81 -10.45
N LEU A 812 17.49 4.97 -9.90
CA LEU A 812 16.74 5.07 -8.66
C LEU A 812 15.36 5.68 -8.89
N THR A 813 14.34 5.13 -8.24
CA THR A 813 13.01 5.76 -8.14
C THR A 813 12.64 5.96 -6.68
N VAL A 814 12.15 7.14 -6.32
CA VAL A 814 11.87 7.52 -4.93
C VAL A 814 10.38 7.80 -4.73
N SER A 815 9.76 7.16 -3.73
CA SER A 815 8.33 7.23 -3.43
C SER A 815 8.07 7.27 -1.91
N GLY A 816 6.81 7.45 -1.52
CA GLY A 816 6.42 7.64 -0.11
C GLY A 816 5.88 9.03 0.21
N SER A 817 5.82 9.34 1.50
CA SER A 817 5.36 10.60 2.07
C SER A 817 6.41 11.08 3.08
N PHE A 818 7.40 11.82 2.59
CA PHE A 818 8.59 12.26 3.32
C PHE A 818 8.96 13.71 2.97
N GLU A 819 9.72 14.35 3.85
CA GLU A 819 10.38 15.64 3.61
C GLU A 819 11.89 15.51 3.89
N GLY A 820 12.74 16.14 3.07
CA GLY A 820 14.19 15.94 3.09
C GLY A 820 14.64 14.68 2.35
N GLY A 821 15.86 14.20 2.61
CA GLY A 821 16.41 13.04 1.89
C GLY A 821 17.00 13.39 0.52
N ASP A 822 17.49 14.63 0.40
CA ASP A 822 18.19 15.19 -0.76
C ASP A 822 19.43 14.36 -1.08
N LEU A 823 19.74 14.14 -2.35
CA LEU A 823 20.94 13.43 -2.78
C LEU A 823 22.16 14.35 -2.67
N LEU A 824 23.18 13.91 -1.93
CA LEU A 824 24.48 14.57 -1.85
C LEU A 824 25.47 13.87 -2.79
N LEU A 825 26.11 14.64 -3.67
CA LEU A 825 27.16 14.18 -4.59
C LEU A 825 28.48 14.85 -4.20
N ARG A 826 29.16 14.27 -3.20
CA ARG A 826 30.28 14.91 -2.50
C ARG A 826 31.44 15.28 -3.42
N ASP A 827 31.86 14.38 -4.31
CA ASP A 827 32.99 14.66 -5.20
C ASP A 827 32.71 15.81 -6.19
N LEU A 828 31.42 16.16 -6.40
CA LEU A 828 30.98 17.26 -7.24
C LEU A 828 30.60 18.53 -6.44
N GLY A 829 30.54 18.44 -5.12
CA GLY A 829 30.10 19.51 -4.22
C GLY A 829 28.66 19.96 -4.46
N ILE A 830 27.74 19.03 -4.81
CA ILE A 830 26.35 19.30 -5.19
C ILE A 830 25.38 18.59 -4.23
N GLN A 831 24.29 19.26 -3.87
CA GLN A 831 23.12 18.72 -3.18
C GLN A 831 21.91 18.85 -4.11
N ILE A 832 21.07 17.83 -4.20
CA ILE A 832 19.92 17.79 -5.13
C ILE A 832 18.66 17.46 -4.35
N GLU A 833 17.70 18.38 -4.36
CA GLU A 833 16.40 18.17 -3.71
C GLU A 833 15.71 16.93 -4.28
N CYS A 834 15.30 16.02 -3.40
CA CYS A 834 14.70 14.74 -3.78
C CYS A 834 13.23 14.69 -3.36
N ARG A 835 12.31 14.53 -4.32
CA ARG A 835 10.85 14.63 -4.12
C ARG A 835 10.17 13.27 -4.35
N PRO A 836 9.04 12.95 -3.67
CA PRO A 836 8.20 11.82 -4.05
C PRO A 836 7.82 11.89 -5.53
N GLY A 837 8.09 10.81 -6.27
CA GLY A 837 7.95 10.73 -7.72
C GLY A 837 9.24 10.98 -8.51
N SER A 838 10.37 11.26 -7.85
CA SER A 838 11.67 11.47 -8.53
C SER A 838 12.21 10.18 -9.16
N VAL A 839 12.76 10.31 -10.36
CA VAL A 839 13.62 9.30 -11.01
C VAL A 839 15.01 9.88 -11.17
N GLN A 840 16.03 9.09 -10.83
CA GLN A 840 17.45 9.45 -10.92
C GLN A 840 18.23 8.38 -11.69
N LEU A 841 19.30 8.78 -12.37
CA LEU A 841 20.36 7.91 -12.90
C LEU A 841 21.70 8.43 -12.38
N LEU A 842 22.58 7.59 -11.83
CA LEU A 842 23.92 8.02 -11.42
C LEU A 842 24.99 6.93 -11.55
N ARG A 843 26.25 7.36 -11.62
CA ARG A 843 27.44 6.50 -11.59
C ARG A 843 27.81 6.10 -10.15
N GLY A 844 26.94 5.32 -9.50
CA GLY A 844 27.04 4.96 -8.06
C GLY A 844 28.37 4.29 -7.66
N ARG A 845 29.02 3.59 -8.60
CA ARG A 845 30.35 3.01 -8.44
C ARG A 845 31.49 4.03 -8.38
N GLU A 846 31.40 5.09 -9.19
CA GLU A 846 32.48 6.07 -9.31
C GLU A 846 32.25 7.32 -8.42
N LEU A 847 31.01 7.68 -8.11
CA LEU A 847 30.64 8.87 -7.33
C LEU A 847 30.38 8.53 -5.86
N ARG A 848 31.04 9.25 -4.93
CA ARG A 848 30.62 9.23 -3.53
C ARG A 848 29.28 9.92 -3.35
N HIS A 849 28.34 9.21 -2.74
CA HIS A 849 26.98 9.71 -2.53
C HIS A 849 26.38 9.30 -1.18
N SER A 850 25.51 10.17 -0.67
CA SER A 850 24.78 10.08 0.61
C SER A 850 23.42 10.79 0.47
N ILE A 851 22.57 10.74 1.49
CA ILE A 851 21.35 11.56 1.56
C ILE A 851 21.33 12.45 2.82
N THR A 852 20.59 13.56 2.77
CA THR A 852 20.25 14.33 3.98
C THR A 852 19.26 13.56 4.87
N ARG A 853 19.16 13.93 6.16
CA ARG A 853 18.14 13.39 7.09
C ARG A 853 16.74 13.69 6.53
N TYR A 854 15.76 12.85 6.85
CA TYR A 854 14.37 13.01 6.39
C TYR A 854 13.32 12.61 7.42
N SER A 855 12.10 13.15 7.27
CA SER A 855 10.92 12.81 8.07
C SER A 855 9.97 11.86 7.31
N GLY A 856 9.01 11.24 7.99
CA GLY A 856 7.95 10.47 7.33
C GLY A 856 8.38 9.09 6.78
N ARG A 857 7.70 8.64 5.71
CA ARG A 857 7.84 7.31 5.07
C ARG A 857 8.52 7.45 3.72
N ARG A 858 9.63 6.74 3.48
CA ARG A 858 10.43 6.85 2.25
C ARG A 858 10.80 5.47 1.72
N PHE A 859 10.52 5.25 0.44
CA PHE A 859 10.89 4.05 -0.29
C PHE A 859 11.79 4.42 -1.46
N VAL A 860 12.80 3.59 -1.73
CA VAL A 860 13.66 3.73 -2.91
C VAL A 860 13.84 2.38 -3.58
N VAL A 861 13.66 2.32 -4.89
CA VAL A 861 14.07 1.17 -5.71
C VAL A 861 15.34 1.54 -6.46
N VAL A 862 16.44 0.87 -6.14
CA VAL A 862 17.70 0.95 -6.89
C VAL A 862 17.71 -0.17 -7.93
N HIS A 863 18.08 0.13 -9.16
CA HIS A 863 18.19 -0.80 -10.29
C HIS A 863 19.65 -0.82 -10.75
N THR A 864 20.28 -2.00 -10.80
CA THR A 864 21.71 -2.12 -11.13
C THR A 864 22.09 -3.44 -11.81
N ASN A 865 23.26 -3.43 -12.46
CA ASN A 865 23.99 -4.58 -12.93
C ASN A 865 25.39 -4.59 -12.29
N HIS A 866 25.75 -5.68 -11.60
CA HIS A 866 27.11 -5.83 -11.06
C HIS A 866 28.14 -6.14 -12.18
N GLU A 867 29.35 -5.59 -12.06
CA GLU A 867 30.45 -5.79 -13.01
C GLU A 867 30.79 -7.28 -13.21
N ALA A 868 30.71 -8.10 -12.15
CA ALA A 868 30.91 -9.55 -12.22
C ALA A 868 29.89 -10.25 -13.14
N VAL A 869 28.61 -9.85 -13.07
CA VAL A 869 27.52 -10.40 -13.92
C VAL A 869 27.74 -10.00 -15.37
N ARG A 870 28.15 -8.74 -15.60
CA ARG A 870 28.54 -8.26 -16.92
C ARG A 870 29.73 -9.02 -17.51
N ARG A 871 30.83 -9.20 -16.76
CA ARG A 871 32.02 -9.94 -17.22
C ARG A 871 31.68 -11.36 -17.63
N TRP A 872 30.89 -12.04 -16.81
CA TRP A 872 30.37 -13.37 -17.10
C TRP A 872 29.49 -13.40 -18.37
N ALA A 873 28.56 -12.46 -18.54
CA ALA A 873 27.68 -12.40 -19.71
C ALA A 873 28.45 -12.09 -21.00
N ARG A 874 29.44 -11.18 -20.95
CA ARG A 874 30.34 -10.89 -22.09
C ARG A 874 31.16 -12.12 -22.50
N ARG A 875 31.59 -12.98 -21.56
CA ARG A 875 32.18 -14.29 -21.89
C ARG A 875 31.22 -15.19 -22.68
N GLN A 876 29.94 -15.28 -22.27
CA GLN A 876 28.95 -16.11 -22.98
C GLN A 876 28.69 -15.61 -24.42
N LEU A 877 28.70 -14.28 -24.60
CA LEU A 877 28.52 -13.62 -25.89
C LEU A 877 29.79 -13.62 -26.78
N GLY A 878 30.92 -14.18 -26.31
CA GLY A 878 32.21 -14.12 -27.02
C GLY A 878 32.79 -12.70 -27.15
N LEU A 879 32.29 -11.74 -26.37
CA LEU A 879 32.72 -10.34 -26.41
C LEU A 879 33.97 -10.13 -25.57
N ALA A 880 34.86 -9.26 -26.05
CA ALA A 880 36.08 -8.89 -25.33
C ALA A 880 35.75 -8.37 -23.91
N ILE A 881 36.40 -8.97 -22.91
CA ILE A 881 36.49 -8.44 -21.55
C ILE A 881 37.64 -7.43 -21.52
N THR A 882 37.67 -6.54 -20.52
CA THR A 882 38.73 -5.55 -20.36
C THR A 882 39.70 -5.96 -19.27
N ASP A 883 41.00 -6.00 -19.57
CA ASP A 883 42.06 -6.63 -18.74
C ASP A 883 42.33 -6.00 -17.36
N ILE A 884 41.60 -4.93 -17.00
CA ILE A 884 41.56 -4.44 -15.61
C ILE A 884 40.70 -5.44 -14.82
N GLY A 885 41.35 -6.47 -14.29
CA GLY A 885 40.77 -7.36 -13.28
C GLY A 885 40.17 -6.54 -12.14
N THR A 886 39.01 -6.95 -11.64
CA THR A 886 38.50 -6.36 -10.40
C THR A 886 39.48 -6.70 -9.28
N THR A 887 39.97 -5.70 -8.54
CA THR A 887 40.92 -5.93 -7.45
C THR A 887 40.35 -7.00 -6.51
N PRO A 888 41.05 -8.13 -6.29
CA PRO A 888 40.69 -9.05 -5.23
C PRO A 888 40.64 -8.28 -3.91
N VAL A 889 39.62 -8.51 -3.08
CA VAL A 889 39.44 -7.79 -1.81
C VAL A 889 40.37 -8.36 -0.74
N ASP A 890 41.66 -8.33 -1.04
CA ASP A 890 42.74 -8.94 -0.26
C ASP A 890 43.29 -7.96 0.78
N SER A 891 43.20 -8.39 2.03
CA SER A 891 43.57 -7.63 3.23
C SER A 891 42.71 -6.37 3.51
N CYS A 892 41.80 -6.50 4.48
CA CYS A 892 41.90 -5.98 5.86
C CYS A 892 42.66 -4.66 6.22
N LEU A 893 43.17 -3.87 5.27
CA LEU A 893 43.99 -2.68 5.49
C LEU A 893 43.76 -1.51 4.50
N GLU A 894 43.19 -1.73 3.31
CA GLU A 894 42.56 -0.63 2.53
C GLU A 894 41.15 -0.26 3.05
N LYS A 895 40.80 -0.74 4.26
CA LYS A 895 39.49 -0.60 4.90
C LYS A 895 39.00 0.85 5.03
N ASN A 896 38.02 1.19 4.19
CA ASN A 896 36.72 1.55 4.73
C ASN A 896 36.11 0.31 5.42
N GLN A 897 35.35 0.51 6.50
CA GLN A 897 34.68 -0.62 7.17
C GLN A 897 33.43 -1.11 6.42
N GLU A 898 32.92 -0.29 5.50
CA GLU A 898 31.80 -0.58 4.61
C GLU A 898 32.08 -1.75 3.67
N ASP A 899 33.36 -2.03 3.39
CA ASP A 899 33.82 -2.96 2.36
C ASP A 899 34.16 -4.38 2.86
N PHE A 900 33.61 -4.80 4.01
CA PHE A 900 33.72 -6.22 4.42
C PHE A 900 32.35 -6.87 4.66
N VAL A 901 32.03 -7.77 3.73
CA VAL A 901 30.77 -8.51 3.55
C VAL A 901 29.63 -7.68 2.95
N PRO A 902 29.15 -7.99 1.72
CA PRO A 902 27.81 -7.63 1.26
C PRO A 902 26.70 -8.43 1.95
N GLU A 903 25.54 -7.80 2.09
CA GLU A 903 24.55 -7.95 3.18
C GLU A 903 23.86 -9.33 3.35
N ASP A 904 24.08 -10.24 2.41
CA ASP A 904 23.50 -11.59 2.41
C ASP A 904 24.40 -12.63 3.10
N SER A 905 25.63 -12.27 3.48
CA SER A 905 26.76 -13.21 3.40
C SER A 905 27.57 -13.46 4.68
N TYR A 906 27.18 -12.94 5.85
CA TYR A 906 27.71 -13.41 7.14
C TYR A 906 26.64 -13.99 8.06
N VAL A 907 27.06 -14.88 8.96
CA VAL A 907 26.17 -15.78 9.69
C VAL A 907 26.22 -15.50 11.19
N GLU A 908 25.22 -14.76 11.65
CA GLU A 908 24.38 -15.19 12.76
C GLU A 908 22.95 -15.28 12.19
N SER A 909 22.19 -16.32 12.53
CA SER A 909 20.78 -16.41 12.12
C SER A 909 19.95 -15.34 12.82
N SER A 910 18.74 -15.07 12.31
CA SER A 910 17.82 -14.11 12.92
C SER A 910 17.49 -14.44 14.39
N LYS A 911 17.68 -15.69 14.83
CA LYS A 911 17.51 -16.17 16.21
C LYS A 911 18.78 -16.05 17.07
N GLU A 912 19.95 -15.88 16.47
CA GLU A 912 21.22 -15.69 17.18
C GLU A 912 21.53 -14.19 17.37
N LEU A 913 21.08 -13.34 16.44
CA LEU A 913 21.08 -11.88 16.58
C LEU A 913 19.98 -11.37 17.53
N PHE A 914 18.80 -11.99 17.51
CA PHE A 914 17.65 -11.62 18.33
C PHE A 914 17.00 -12.89 18.94
N PRO A 915 17.38 -13.31 20.16
CA PRO A 915 16.98 -14.60 20.75
C PRO A 915 15.50 -14.83 21.05
N GLU A 916 14.61 -13.89 20.73
CA GLU A 916 13.20 -13.89 21.14
C GLU A 916 12.23 -13.75 19.93
N ARG A 917 12.63 -14.26 18.74
CA ARG A 917 11.78 -14.50 17.55
C ARG A 917 11.27 -15.95 17.42
#